data_AF-A0A519VNU8-F1
#
_entry.id   AF-A0A519VNU8-F1
#
_cell.length_a   1.000
_cell.length_b   1.000
_cell.length_c   1.000
_cell.angle_alpha   90.00
_cell.angle_beta   90.00
_cell.angle_gamma   90.00
#
_symmetry.space_group_name_H-M   'P 1'
#
loop_
_entity.id
_entity.type
_entity.pdbx_description
1 polymer ?
#
loop_
_entity_poly.entity_id
_entity_poly.type
_entity_poly.pdbx_seq_one_letter_code
_entity_poly.pdbx_strand_id
1 'polypeptide(L)'
;MTKLYSFLAGCWLLALGALPVAGQTLPSPGPRTCATTQATSLQQAQLQKLIPGYKPTVATKTRATAALRTAAVTYTLPVVVHVVNNGEAVGTGTNISQAQVLSQLAVLNEDYRNSNTDGTLVPSAFQGLRSDMQVQFVPAAVDPSGNLLAEPGIDRVDRNAKGWTAPPYAALAYIESTIKPGSYWDPNRYLNIWVLNLGGGLLGYAQFPDNTAGLGGLSALGGSAATDGVVVLYAAFGRVGTLAAPYNKGRTLTHELGHWFGLRHIWGDDENTSDTCSGSDYADDTPNQAIEHYGCPSYPQVTCSNGPSGDMFMDYMDYVDDACMQLFSGSQKDRLQAVMAAGTPRRSILVTSNVACPNGITAATAANSGAVCPGGTVALTATGPAGATYAWAGPNGYTSTQQNPVLANISAATAGTYTVRVSVTTGACPGAASTTVALFPAPPVPLLATTATSLCPGTVATLSATNLTASALPNENFNGAATGWTLANAGTAPAAWQYSAPYSYTSIYLTLSNYSLDGTRFALANSDAGGQGSITNTTLTSPAFSTQGYADLRLTFVQRLAYQDGDIAAVEASTDGTTWAAVASYTTDQGTATTPATSTVALSAFVNQPRVQVRWRYYANYSYFWAVDNIQFSGSQPTPSYAWTVVSGDGLPATTTTPTVTVAPSQTSVYRLTVSYPGVACTSAATISVIVSLPTWNGTAGNGNWYDAGNWTGCVPTRSLDATIPAGLSTPYPTISSGTAEVRSLTQQGLLTMTGGELDLYGDHTGSGTLALGAGTVATRGTGPQSLRA
;
A
#
# COMPACT_ATOMS: atom_id res chain seq x y z
N MET A 1 2.34 -35.64 67.80
CA MET A 1 2.49 -36.86 66.99
C MET A 1 1.17 -37.15 66.30
N THR A 2 1.21 -37.13 64.96
CA THR A 2 0.40 -37.93 64.01
C THR A 2 -0.93 -38.52 64.48
N LYS A 3 -2.01 -38.18 63.76
CA LYS A 3 -3.02 -39.18 63.35
C LYS A 3 -3.54 -38.92 61.94
N LEU A 4 -3.57 -40.01 61.19
CA LEU A 4 -3.96 -40.28 59.82
C LEU A 4 -5.42 -40.80 59.76
N TYR A 5 -6.13 -40.45 58.67
CA TYR A 5 -7.21 -41.11 57.88
C TYR A 5 -8.36 -41.90 58.58
N SER A 6 -9.61 -42.00 58.11
CA SER A 6 -10.18 -42.16 56.74
C SER A 6 -11.71 -41.92 56.84
N PHE A 7 -12.40 -41.12 56.00
CA PHE A 7 -13.00 -41.37 54.66
C PHE A 7 -14.35 -42.11 54.57
N LEU A 8 -15.33 -41.44 53.92
CA LEU A 8 -16.42 -41.87 53.01
C LEU A 8 -17.19 -40.58 52.61
N ALA A 9 -17.67 -40.25 51.40
CA ALA A 9 -17.57 -40.74 50.01
C ALA A 9 -18.20 -39.64 49.09
N GLY A 10 -17.79 -39.53 47.81
CA GLY A 10 -18.49 -38.69 46.81
C GLY A 10 -17.72 -38.35 45.50
N CYS A 11 -17.71 -39.31 44.57
CA CYS A 11 -17.34 -39.25 43.13
C CYS A 11 -18.24 -38.32 42.27
N TRP A 12 -18.01 -37.82 41.04
CA TRP A 12 -16.95 -37.77 39.99
C TRP A 12 -17.43 -36.63 39.03
N LEU A 13 -16.59 -35.68 38.59
CA LEU A 13 -16.48 -35.16 37.20
C LEU A 13 -15.46 -34.00 37.11
N LEU A 14 -14.60 -34.09 36.09
CA LEU A 14 -13.44 -33.22 35.81
C LEU A 14 -13.85 -31.80 35.38
N ALA A 15 -13.29 -30.80 36.06
CA ALA A 15 -13.31 -29.41 35.64
C ALA A 15 -12.21 -29.14 34.60
N LEU A 16 -12.61 -29.04 33.33
CA LEU A 16 -11.82 -28.39 32.27
C LEU A 16 -12.18 -26.90 32.28
N GLY A 17 -11.40 -26.10 33.00
CA GLY A 17 -11.48 -24.64 32.96
C GLY A 17 -10.74 -24.11 31.73
N ALA A 18 -11.47 -23.43 30.83
CA ALA A 18 -10.87 -22.66 29.75
C ALA A 18 -10.24 -21.38 30.34
N LEU A 19 -8.92 -21.34 30.34
CA LEU A 19 -8.10 -20.17 30.70
C LEU A 19 -8.09 -19.16 29.54
N PRO A 20 -7.97 -17.85 29.81
CA PRO A 20 -7.97 -16.79 28.80
C PRO A 20 -6.75 -16.89 27.87
N VAL A 21 -6.94 -16.62 26.58
CA VAL A 21 -5.83 -16.47 25.62
C VAL A 21 -5.13 -15.16 25.94
N ALA A 22 -4.00 -15.25 26.64
CA ALA A 22 -3.15 -14.13 26.97
C ALA A 22 -2.68 -13.41 25.70
N GLY A 23 -2.98 -12.11 25.58
CA GLY A 23 -2.19 -11.20 24.76
C GLY A 23 -0.73 -11.30 25.23
N GLN A 24 0.18 -11.69 24.34
CA GLN A 24 1.60 -11.75 24.68
C GLN A 24 2.08 -10.32 24.92
N THR A 25 2.34 -9.97 26.19
CA THR A 25 3.14 -8.79 26.51
C THR A 25 4.51 -8.97 25.86
N LEU A 26 4.97 -7.97 25.09
CA LEU A 26 6.33 -7.97 24.58
C LEU A 26 7.28 -8.16 25.78
N PRO A 27 8.32 -9.01 25.69
CA PRO A 27 9.28 -9.16 26.76
C PRO A 27 9.84 -7.78 27.09
N SER A 28 9.64 -7.31 28.33
CA SER A 28 10.24 -6.06 28.80
C SER A 28 11.75 -6.25 28.80
N PRO A 29 12.53 -5.52 27.98
CA PRO A 29 13.96 -5.71 27.95
C PRO A 29 14.56 -5.20 29.26
N GLY A 30 15.34 -6.04 29.94
CA GLY A 30 16.30 -5.58 30.94
C GLY A 30 17.51 -4.95 30.26
N PRO A 31 18.55 -4.54 31.01
CA PRO A 31 19.83 -4.13 30.42
C PRO A 31 20.36 -5.16 29.40
N ARG A 32 21.16 -4.73 28.41
CA ARG A 32 21.70 -5.64 27.40
C ARG A 32 22.37 -6.81 28.08
N THR A 33 22.01 -8.01 27.68
CA THR A 33 22.75 -9.19 28.07
C THR A 33 23.04 -10.02 26.83
N CYS A 34 24.30 -10.42 26.70
CA CYS A 34 24.81 -11.38 25.74
C CYS A 34 25.34 -12.59 26.50
N ALA A 35 25.07 -13.80 25.98
CA ALA A 35 25.49 -15.05 26.62
C ALA A 35 26.54 -15.82 25.82
N THR A 36 27.29 -15.15 24.95
CA THR A 36 28.29 -15.79 24.07
C THR A 36 29.38 -16.52 24.87
N THR A 37 29.86 -15.96 25.98
CA THR A 37 30.85 -16.62 26.88
C THR A 37 30.26 -17.87 27.57
N GLN A 38 29.00 -17.82 27.98
CA GLN A 38 28.27 -18.95 28.55
C GLN A 38 28.01 -20.06 27.51
N ALA A 39 27.54 -19.70 26.33
CA ALA A 39 27.32 -20.62 25.21
C ALA A 39 28.62 -21.32 24.82
N THR A 40 29.72 -20.56 24.76
CA THR A 40 31.06 -21.11 24.53
C THR A 40 31.40 -22.15 25.59
N SER A 41 31.20 -21.84 26.86
CA SER A 41 31.50 -22.78 27.97
C SER A 41 30.71 -24.09 27.86
N LEU A 42 29.44 -24.04 27.46
CA LEU A 42 28.62 -25.22 27.21
C LEU A 42 29.16 -26.04 26.02
N GLN A 43 29.54 -25.38 24.93
CA GLN A 43 30.13 -26.02 23.76
C GLN A 43 31.48 -26.67 24.08
N GLN A 44 32.33 -26.01 24.87
CA GLN A 44 33.60 -26.57 25.34
C GLN A 44 33.38 -27.82 26.21
N ALA A 45 32.41 -27.81 27.11
CA ALA A 45 32.06 -28.97 27.92
C ALA A 45 31.52 -30.14 27.06
N GLN A 46 30.82 -29.85 25.97
CA GLN A 46 30.39 -30.88 25.01
C GLN A 46 31.58 -31.45 24.22
N LEU A 47 32.50 -30.60 23.74
CA LEU A 47 33.71 -31.04 23.03
C LEU A 47 34.60 -31.92 23.91
N GLN A 48 34.75 -31.59 25.19
CA GLN A 48 35.47 -32.43 26.16
C GLN A 48 34.86 -33.84 26.30
N LYS A 49 33.54 -33.98 26.16
CA LYS A 49 32.86 -35.29 26.19
C LYS A 49 33.04 -36.07 24.89
N LEU A 50 33.07 -35.37 23.75
CA LEU A 50 33.10 -35.97 22.42
C LEU A 50 34.51 -36.29 21.91
N ILE A 51 35.53 -35.56 22.36
CA ILE A 51 36.91 -35.68 21.89
C ILE A 51 37.82 -36.05 23.06
N PRO A 52 38.24 -37.32 23.18
CA PRO A 52 39.16 -37.77 24.23
C PRO A 52 40.45 -36.94 24.25
N GLY A 53 40.78 -36.34 25.40
CA GLY A 53 41.99 -35.54 25.60
C GLY A 53 41.87 -34.05 25.25
N TYR A 54 40.71 -33.59 24.77
CA TYR A 54 40.48 -32.18 24.50
C TYR A 54 40.54 -31.33 25.78
N LYS A 55 41.32 -30.24 25.74
CA LYS A 55 41.37 -29.20 26.79
C LYS A 55 41.13 -27.84 26.15
N PRO A 56 40.13 -27.06 26.61
CA PRO A 56 39.91 -25.72 26.11
C PRO A 56 41.14 -24.88 26.45
N THR A 57 41.86 -24.49 25.41
CA THR A 57 43.03 -23.62 25.52
C THR A 57 42.70 -22.33 24.77
N VAL A 58 42.67 -21.22 25.52
CA VAL A 58 42.49 -19.89 24.96
C VAL A 58 43.87 -19.34 24.64
N ALA A 59 44.06 -18.84 23.42
CA ALA A 59 45.33 -18.23 23.04
C ALA A 59 45.57 -16.97 23.90
N THR A 60 46.72 -16.91 24.56
CA THR A 60 46.92 -15.95 25.64
C THR A 60 47.36 -14.57 25.15
N LYS A 61 48.00 -14.41 23.98
CA LYS A 61 48.61 -13.11 23.57
C LYS A 61 48.84 -12.84 22.07
N THR A 62 48.32 -13.61 21.11
CA THR A 62 48.66 -13.38 19.69
C THR A 62 47.73 -12.37 19.03
N ARG A 63 48.28 -11.23 18.61
CA ARG A 63 47.59 -10.25 17.76
C ARG A 63 47.48 -10.78 16.33
N ALA A 64 46.57 -10.23 15.52
CA ALA A 64 46.57 -10.49 14.07
C ALA A 64 47.95 -10.08 13.50
N THR A 65 48.69 -11.04 12.95
CA THR A 65 50.02 -10.76 12.38
C THR A 65 49.89 -9.98 11.08
N ALA A 66 50.88 -9.15 10.74
CA ALA A 66 50.89 -8.37 9.50
C ALA A 66 50.75 -9.24 8.23
N ALA A 67 51.11 -10.52 8.29
CA ALA A 67 50.96 -11.48 7.19
C ALA A 67 49.50 -11.91 6.92
N LEU A 68 48.60 -11.78 7.90
CA LEU A 68 47.15 -12.04 7.74
C LEU A 68 46.37 -10.80 7.28
N ARG A 69 47.02 -9.63 7.20
CA ARG A 69 46.47 -8.39 6.65
C ARG A 69 46.49 -8.44 5.11
N THR A 70 45.72 -9.34 4.51
CA THR A 70 45.51 -9.34 3.06
C THR A 70 44.82 -8.05 2.59
N ALA A 71 45.06 -7.65 1.34
CA ALA A 71 44.42 -6.48 0.73
C ALA A 71 42.90 -6.50 0.92
N ALA A 72 42.31 -5.33 1.17
CA ALA A 72 40.87 -5.14 1.44
C ALA A 72 39.96 -5.93 0.48
N VAL A 73 39.34 -7.00 0.98
CA VAL A 73 38.30 -7.76 0.28
C VAL A 73 36.97 -7.51 0.99
N THR A 74 35.95 -7.12 0.22
CA THR A 74 34.57 -7.11 0.72
C THR A 74 34.01 -8.53 0.69
N TYR A 75 33.62 -9.06 1.85
CA TYR A 75 33.03 -10.38 1.99
C TYR A 75 31.51 -10.33 1.89
N THR A 76 30.92 -10.96 0.86
CA THR A 76 29.46 -11.09 0.71
C THR A 76 28.99 -12.42 1.31
N LEU A 77 28.11 -12.38 2.31
CA LEU A 77 27.69 -13.54 3.10
C LEU A 77 26.18 -13.84 2.91
N PRO A 78 25.81 -15.04 2.42
CA PRO A 78 24.42 -15.51 2.42
C PRO A 78 23.89 -15.69 3.84
N VAL A 79 22.73 -15.11 4.13
CA VAL A 79 22.04 -15.22 5.41
C VAL A 79 20.77 -16.03 5.26
N VAL A 80 20.53 -16.93 6.22
CA VAL A 80 19.22 -17.51 6.49
C VAL A 80 18.80 -17.18 7.91
N VAL A 81 17.59 -16.67 8.06
CA VAL A 81 16.97 -16.35 9.34
C VAL A 81 15.90 -17.40 9.64
N HIS A 82 16.18 -18.25 10.61
CA HIS A 82 15.25 -19.24 11.15
C HIS A 82 14.31 -18.55 12.15
N VAL A 83 13.10 -18.20 11.70
CA VAL A 83 12.06 -17.60 12.54
C VAL A 83 11.30 -18.72 13.24
N VAL A 84 11.70 -19.02 14.48
CA VAL A 84 11.07 -20.07 15.30
C VAL A 84 9.81 -19.51 15.94
N ASN A 85 8.66 -20.02 15.51
CA ASN A 85 7.36 -19.50 15.88
C ASN A 85 6.45 -20.58 16.50
N ASN A 86 5.28 -20.18 16.99
CA ASN A 86 4.25 -21.03 17.58
C ASN A 86 3.04 -21.21 16.63
N GLY A 87 3.25 -21.12 15.31
CA GLY A 87 2.18 -21.26 14.32
C GLY A 87 1.23 -20.06 14.23
N GLU A 88 1.52 -18.96 14.94
CA GLU A 88 0.80 -17.69 14.80
C GLU A 88 1.01 -17.07 13.40
N ALA A 89 0.13 -16.16 13.00
CA ALA A 89 0.22 -15.49 11.70
C ALA A 89 1.53 -14.67 11.56
N VAL A 90 2.03 -14.58 10.33
CA VAL A 90 3.21 -13.73 10.03
C VAL A 90 2.94 -12.28 10.43
N GLY A 91 3.88 -11.68 11.15
CA GLY A 91 3.78 -10.35 11.74
C GLY A 91 3.30 -10.32 13.18
N THR A 92 2.92 -11.46 13.76
CA THR A 92 2.41 -11.57 15.13
C THR A 92 3.41 -12.32 16.01
N GLY A 93 3.64 -11.81 17.23
CA GLY A 93 4.47 -12.49 18.24
C GLY A 93 5.86 -12.86 17.71
N THR A 94 6.24 -14.13 17.87
CA THR A 94 7.53 -14.68 17.43
C THR A 94 7.61 -14.90 15.91
N ASN A 95 6.48 -14.99 15.20
CA ASN A 95 6.45 -15.13 13.75
C ASN A 95 6.65 -13.79 13.03
N ILE A 96 7.81 -13.16 13.25
CA ILE A 96 8.11 -11.80 12.76
C ILE A 96 7.94 -11.65 11.23
N SER A 97 7.59 -10.43 10.81
CA SER A 97 7.31 -10.13 9.39
C SER A 97 8.56 -10.17 8.51
N GLN A 98 8.38 -10.38 7.20
CA GLN A 98 9.47 -10.26 6.22
C GLN A 98 10.14 -8.89 6.27
N ALA A 99 9.34 -7.82 6.41
CA ALA A 99 9.85 -6.46 6.49
C ALA A 99 10.78 -6.25 7.69
N GLN A 100 10.47 -6.86 8.85
CA GLN A 100 11.32 -6.82 10.03
C GLN A 100 12.66 -7.52 9.78
N VAL A 101 12.65 -8.71 9.17
CA VAL A 101 13.89 -9.42 8.80
C VAL A 101 14.74 -8.62 7.81
N LEU A 102 14.14 -8.10 6.75
CA LEU A 102 14.86 -7.28 5.76
C LEU A 102 15.41 -5.99 6.38
N SER A 103 14.70 -5.39 7.34
CA SER A 103 15.20 -4.22 8.05
C SER A 103 16.45 -4.51 8.88
N GLN A 104 16.58 -5.72 9.44
CA GLN A 104 17.77 -6.15 10.16
C GLN A 104 18.96 -6.33 9.21
N LEU A 105 18.75 -6.94 8.03
CA LEU A 105 19.81 -7.06 7.03
C LEU A 105 20.29 -5.70 6.53
N ALA A 106 19.39 -4.71 6.41
CA ALA A 106 19.76 -3.34 6.09
C ALA A 106 20.66 -2.73 7.18
N VAL A 107 20.28 -2.88 8.46
CA VAL A 107 21.09 -2.42 9.62
C VAL A 107 22.49 -3.03 9.61
N LEU A 108 22.60 -4.35 9.38
CA LEU A 108 23.91 -5.00 9.32
C LEU A 108 24.79 -4.41 8.22
N ASN A 109 24.22 -4.18 7.04
CA ASN A 109 24.96 -3.57 5.94
C ASN A 109 25.30 -2.10 6.20
N GLU A 110 24.49 -1.38 6.98
CA GLU A 110 24.82 -0.03 7.41
C GLU A 110 26.01 -0.04 8.39
N ASP A 111 25.94 -0.85 9.45
CA ASP A 111 26.93 -0.91 10.53
C ASP A 111 28.27 -1.51 10.05
N TYR A 112 28.26 -2.67 9.37
CA TYR A 112 29.48 -3.34 8.88
C TYR A 112 30.12 -2.65 7.66
N ARG A 113 29.42 -1.69 7.04
CA ARG A 113 29.97 -0.84 5.98
C ARG A 113 30.26 0.59 6.43
N ASN A 114 30.11 0.88 7.73
CA ASN A 114 30.31 2.21 8.30
C ASN A 114 29.49 3.31 7.59
N SER A 115 28.28 2.95 7.15
CA SER A 115 27.34 3.84 6.43
C SER A 115 26.10 4.18 7.26
N ASN A 116 26.06 3.73 8.52
CA ASN A 116 25.10 4.11 9.53
C ASN A 116 25.11 5.64 9.77
N THR A 117 23.93 6.25 9.76
CA THR A 117 23.77 7.71 9.86
C THR A 117 24.03 8.25 11.27
N ASP A 118 23.74 7.43 12.28
CA ASP A 118 24.01 7.69 13.70
C ASP A 118 25.52 7.72 14.02
N GLY A 119 26.39 7.27 13.12
CA GLY A 119 27.84 7.37 13.30
C GLY A 119 28.39 8.80 13.41
N THR A 120 27.57 9.81 13.09
CA THR A 120 27.87 11.22 13.40
C THR A 120 27.85 11.55 14.89
N LEU A 121 27.23 10.70 15.71
CA LEU A 121 27.15 10.85 17.18
C LEU A 121 28.42 10.38 17.90
N VAL A 122 29.32 9.66 17.21
CA VAL A 122 30.59 9.23 17.80
C VAL A 122 31.39 10.48 18.24
N PRO A 123 31.94 10.53 19.47
CA PRO A 123 32.74 11.64 19.93
C PRO A 123 33.94 11.92 19.00
N SER A 124 34.30 13.20 18.85
CA SER A 124 35.34 13.63 17.92
C SER A 124 36.69 12.94 18.14
N ALA A 125 37.01 12.55 19.38
CA ALA A 125 38.21 11.81 19.72
C ALA A 125 38.27 10.39 19.10
N PHE A 126 37.11 9.78 18.82
CA PHE A 126 37.00 8.42 18.28
C PHE A 126 36.47 8.39 16.84
N GLN A 127 36.01 9.52 16.29
CA GLN A 127 35.50 9.59 14.91
C GLN A 127 36.48 9.04 13.87
N GLY A 128 37.78 9.31 14.03
CA GLY A 128 38.83 8.81 13.14
C GLY A 128 39.09 7.30 13.22
N LEU A 129 38.50 6.61 14.20
CA LEU A 129 38.66 5.16 14.41
C LEU A 129 37.53 4.35 13.77
N ARG A 130 36.43 4.99 13.35
CA ARG A 130 35.32 4.33 12.68
C ARG A 130 35.80 3.60 11.42
N SER A 131 35.50 2.31 11.31
CA SER A 131 36.02 1.47 10.23
C SER A 131 34.94 0.76 9.43
N ASP A 132 35.06 0.79 8.09
CA ASP A 132 34.30 -0.09 7.19
C ASP A 132 34.85 -1.52 7.34
N MET A 133 34.09 -2.40 8.01
CA MET A 133 34.48 -3.79 8.26
C MET A 133 34.56 -4.63 6.98
N GLN A 134 34.05 -4.11 5.86
CA GLN A 134 34.07 -4.72 4.53
C GLN A 134 33.31 -6.06 4.50
N VAL A 135 32.15 -6.09 5.14
CA VAL A 135 31.23 -7.24 5.10
C VAL A 135 29.88 -6.79 4.57
N GLN A 136 29.32 -7.56 3.65
CA GLN A 136 28.00 -7.39 3.08
C GLN A 136 27.17 -8.65 3.37
N PHE A 137 25.95 -8.47 3.87
CA PHE A 137 25.00 -9.54 4.13
C PHE A 137 23.89 -9.51 3.08
N VAL A 138 23.57 -10.68 2.53
CA VAL A 138 22.54 -10.85 1.50
C VAL A 138 21.63 -12.03 1.85
N PRO A 139 20.32 -11.95 1.56
CA PRO A 139 19.42 -13.06 1.83
C PRO A 139 19.75 -14.26 0.93
N ALA A 140 19.74 -15.47 1.49
CA ALA A 140 19.81 -16.68 0.68
C ALA A 140 18.57 -16.81 -0.23
N ALA A 141 18.75 -17.25 -1.47
CA ALA A 141 17.67 -17.38 -2.45
C ALA A 141 17.07 -18.80 -2.50
N VAL A 142 17.86 -19.81 -2.12
CA VAL A 142 17.48 -21.22 -2.19
C VAL A 142 17.65 -21.94 -0.85
N ASP A 143 16.76 -22.89 -0.59
CA ASP A 143 16.84 -23.82 0.53
C ASP A 143 18.00 -24.84 0.35
N PRO A 144 18.31 -25.68 1.36
CA PRO A 144 19.38 -26.67 1.26
C PRO A 144 19.20 -27.71 0.16
N SER A 145 17.94 -27.95 -0.26
CA SER A 145 17.59 -28.86 -1.35
C SER A 145 17.70 -28.21 -2.74
N GLY A 146 17.98 -26.90 -2.79
CA GLY A 146 18.10 -26.11 -4.02
C GLY A 146 16.78 -25.51 -4.52
N ASN A 147 15.69 -25.61 -3.76
CA ASN A 147 14.42 -24.97 -4.12
C ASN A 147 14.44 -23.49 -3.76
N LEU A 148 13.73 -22.66 -4.52
CA LEU A 148 13.59 -21.23 -4.21
C LEU A 148 12.80 -21.02 -2.92
N LEU A 149 13.29 -20.11 -2.09
CA LEU A 149 12.55 -19.66 -0.91
C LEU A 149 11.41 -18.73 -1.32
N ALA A 150 10.24 -18.92 -0.71
CA ALA A 150 9.10 -18.02 -0.89
C ALA A 150 9.41 -16.61 -0.35
N GLU A 151 10.18 -16.54 0.72
CA GLU A 151 10.72 -15.33 1.32
C GLU A 151 12.24 -15.46 1.38
N PRO A 152 13.00 -14.83 0.46
CA PRO A 152 14.45 -14.94 0.44
C PRO A 152 15.08 -14.60 1.79
N GLY A 153 15.99 -15.47 2.23
CA GLY A 153 16.71 -15.35 3.49
C GLY A 153 15.90 -15.73 4.73
N ILE A 154 14.68 -16.27 4.59
CA ILE A 154 13.82 -16.62 5.72
C ILE A 154 13.44 -18.11 5.66
N ASP A 155 13.67 -18.78 6.78
CA ASP A 155 13.17 -20.12 7.07
C ASP A 155 12.17 -20.01 8.23
N ARG A 156 10.89 -20.29 7.98
CA ARG A 156 9.86 -20.23 9.03
C ARG A 156 9.72 -21.60 9.69
N VAL A 157 10.13 -21.70 10.94
CA VAL A 157 10.15 -22.95 11.69
C VAL A 157 9.00 -22.96 12.70
N ASP A 158 7.90 -23.65 12.37
CA ASP A 158 6.84 -23.90 13.34
C ASP A 158 7.31 -24.91 14.40
N ARG A 159 7.50 -24.43 15.62
CA ARG A 159 7.97 -25.25 16.74
C ARG A 159 6.98 -26.37 17.09
N ASN A 160 5.66 -26.18 16.86
CA ASN A 160 4.65 -27.20 17.12
C ASN A 160 4.84 -28.37 16.17
N ALA A 161 5.03 -28.10 14.88
CA ALA A 161 5.30 -29.11 13.87
C ALA A 161 6.60 -29.88 14.14
N LYS A 162 7.58 -29.23 14.78
CA LYS A 162 8.84 -29.85 15.21
C LYS A 162 8.73 -30.60 16.55
N GLY A 163 7.62 -30.49 17.28
CA GLY A 163 7.44 -31.06 18.62
C GLY A 163 8.34 -30.44 19.68
N TRP A 164 8.76 -29.18 19.50
CA TRP A 164 9.64 -28.49 20.44
C TRP A 164 8.87 -27.91 21.62
N THR A 165 9.55 -27.79 22.77
CA THR A 165 8.96 -27.22 23.98
C THR A 165 8.57 -25.76 23.77
N ALA A 166 7.58 -25.28 24.52
CA ALA A 166 7.14 -23.88 24.41
C ALA A 166 8.20 -22.92 24.98
N PRO A 167 8.39 -21.73 24.37
CA PRO A 167 9.23 -20.66 24.93
C PRO A 167 8.64 -20.06 26.22
N PRO A 168 9.40 -19.27 27.01
CA PRO A 168 10.74 -18.76 26.71
C PRO A 168 11.87 -19.78 26.87
N TYR A 169 12.89 -19.69 26.02
CA TYR A 169 14.06 -20.56 26.02
C TYR A 169 15.23 -19.98 26.86
N ALA A 170 14.96 -19.64 28.13
CA ALA A 170 15.94 -18.95 28.98
C ALA A 170 17.20 -19.79 29.28
N ALA A 171 17.09 -21.12 29.19
CA ALA A 171 18.22 -22.03 29.30
C ALA A 171 18.78 -22.36 27.90
N LEU A 172 20.01 -21.92 27.63
CA LEU A 172 20.70 -22.13 26.35
C LEU A 172 20.82 -23.61 25.95
N ALA A 173 20.86 -24.52 26.92
CA ALA A 173 21.07 -25.94 26.70
C ALA A 173 20.04 -26.56 25.73
N TYR A 174 18.78 -26.12 25.77
CA TYR A 174 17.75 -26.63 24.85
C TYR A 174 17.92 -26.06 23.43
N ILE A 175 18.33 -24.80 23.32
CA ILE A 175 18.61 -24.17 22.03
C ILE A 175 19.79 -24.89 21.35
N GLU A 176 20.87 -25.13 22.10
CA GLU A 176 22.09 -25.78 21.61
C GLU A 176 21.93 -27.27 21.32
N SER A 177 21.10 -27.99 22.08
CA SER A 177 20.94 -29.45 21.91
C SER A 177 19.81 -29.85 20.96
N THR A 178 18.81 -28.99 20.77
CA THR A 178 17.56 -29.34 20.07
C THR A 178 17.23 -28.38 18.94
N ILE A 179 17.11 -27.07 19.22
CA ILE A 179 16.62 -26.10 18.23
C ILE A 179 17.62 -25.93 17.09
N LYS A 180 18.88 -25.56 17.40
CA LYS A 180 19.90 -25.37 16.35
C LYS A 180 20.16 -26.66 15.58
N PRO A 181 20.46 -27.81 16.22
CA PRO A 181 20.69 -29.05 15.46
C PRO A 181 19.48 -29.53 14.66
N GLY A 182 18.26 -29.17 15.05
CA GLY A 182 17.02 -29.53 14.36
C GLY A 182 16.56 -28.58 13.25
N SER A 183 17.28 -27.47 13.01
CA SER A 183 16.92 -26.47 12.00
C SER A 183 18.08 -25.82 11.24
N TYR A 184 19.34 -25.99 11.67
CA TYR A 184 20.48 -25.39 10.98
C TYR A 184 20.56 -25.83 9.51
N TRP A 185 20.96 -24.89 8.65
CA TRP A 185 21.39 -25.19 7.30
C TRP A 185 22.91 -25.25 7.26
N ASP A 186 23.47 -25.91 6.24
CA ASP A 186 24.93 -26.12 6.13
C ASP A 186 25.70 -24.80 6.34
N PRO A 187 26.46 -24.66 7.44
CA PRO A 187 27.13 -23.40 7.80
C PRO A 187 28.32 -23.10 6.88
N ASN A 188 28.67 -23.97 5.95
CA ASN A 188 29.60 -23.62 4.87
C ASN A 188 28.90 -22.89 3.72
N ARG A 189 27.57 -22.93 3.67
CA ARG A 189 26.75 -22.33 2.62
C ARG A 189 25.87 -21.20 3.13
N TYR A 190 25.49 -21.19 4.41
CA TYR A 190 24.58 -20.20 4.99
C TYR A 190 25.07 -19.68 6.34
N LEU A 191 25.02 -18.37 6.56
CA LEU A 191 25.08 -17.79 7.88
C LEU A 191 23.72 -18.00 8.55
N ASN A 192 23.66 -18.92 9.50
CA ASN A 192 22.45 -19.25 10.24
C ASN A 192 22.20 -18.23 11.35
N ILE A 193 20.99 -17.68 11.37
CA ILE A 193 20.54 -16.75 12.40
C ILE A 193 19.19 -17.24 12.93
N TRP A 194 19.11 -17.55 14.22
CA TRP A 194 17.86 -17.96 14.85
C TRP A 194 17.19 -16.79 15.55
N VAL A 195 15.90 -16.62 15.29
CA VAL A 195 15.08 -15.60 15.94
C VAL A 195 13.97 -16.30 16.71
N LEU A 196 13.97 -16.13 18.03
CA LEU A 196 13.09 -16.85 18.95
C LEU A 196 12.85 -16.05 20.24
N ASN A 197 11.98 -16.54 21.11
CA ASN A 197 11.76 -15.95 22.43
C ASN A 197 12.71 -16.56 23.47
N LEU A 198 13.77 -15.82 23.82
CA LEU A 198 14.78 -16.21 24.80
C LEU A 198 14.28 -16.10 26.25
N GLY A 199 13.51 -15.07 26.59
CA GLY A 199 13.15 -14.74 27.98
C GLY A 199 14.37 -14.47 28.87
N GLY A 200 14.14 -14.31 30.18
CA GLY A 200 15.21 -14.14 31.17
C GLY A 200 16.08 -12.89 31.03
N GLY A 201 15.69 -11.93 30.18
CA GLY A 201 16.45 -10.71 29.90
C GLY A 201 17.50 -10.85 28.78
N LEU A 202 17.74 -12.07 28.26
CA LEU A 202 18.75 -12.33 27.23
C LEU A 202 18.35 -11.77 25.87
N LEU A 203 19.23 -10.94 25.27
CA LEU A 203 18.99 -10.37 23.95
C LEU A 203 19.54 -11.23 22.82
N GLY A 204 20.69 -11.87 23.03
CA GLY A 204 21.31 -12.70 22.01
C GLY A 204 22.54 -13.45 22.51
N TYR A 205 23.05 -14.32 21.64
CA TYR A 205 24.39 -14.90 21.78
C TYR A 205 24.87 -15.45 20.44
N ALA A 206 26.18 -15.60 20.30
CA ALA A 206 26.81 -16.20 19.13
C ALA A 206 27.67 -17.42 19.50
N GLN A 207 28.06 -18.18 18.47
CA GLN A 207 29.16 -19.12 18.54
C GLN A 207 30.43 -18.48 17.99
N PHE A 208 31.51 -18.45 18.79
CA PHE A 208 32.82 -17.99 18.34
C PHE A 208 33.38 -18.87 17.20
N PRO A 209 34.25 -18.33 16.33
CA PRO A 209 34.91 -19.11 15.30
C PRO A 209 35.99 -20.03 15.90
N ASP A 210 36.41 -21.03 15.12
CA ASP A 210 37.61 -21.80 15.42
C ASP A 210 38.84 -20.88 15.33
N ASN A 211 39.82 -21.05 16.23
CA ASN A 211 40.98 -20.17 16.28
C ASN A 211 42.08 -20.56 15.27
N THR A 212 41.72 -20.72 14.00
CA THR A 212 42.66 -21.03 12.91
C THR A 212 43.67 -19.91 12.68
N ALA A 213 43.26 -18.67 12.91
CA ALA A 213 44.10 -17.47 12.79
C ALA A 213 45.08 -17.27 13.98
N GLY A 214 44.97 -18.08 15.04
CA GLY A 214 45.81 -17.97 16.25
C GLY A 214 45.58 -16.70 17.08
N LEU A 215 44.43 -16.03 16.95
CA LEU A 215 44.08 -14.80 17.64
C LEU A 215 43.89 -15.00 19.14
N GLY A 216 44.37 -14.04 19.93
CA GLY A 216 44.16 -13.95 21.36
C GLY A 216 42.68 -13.94 21.73
N GLY A 217 42.36 -14.55 22.87
CA GLY A 217 41.00 -14.61 23.39
C GLY A 217 40.11 -15.66 22.73
N LEU A 218 40.51 -16.37 21.68
CA LEU A 218 39.70 -17.44 21.06
C LEU A 218 40.15 -18.83 21.48
N SER A 219 39.19 -19.75 21.61
CA SER A 219 39.47 -21.18 21.85
C SER A 219 39.87 -21.89 20.57
N ALA A 220 40.74 -22.90 20.66
CA ALA A 220 41.18 -23.68 19.49
C ALA A 220 40.02 -24.19 18.62
N LEU A 221 38.94 -24.67 19.25
CA LEU A 221 37.69 -25.06 18.61
C LEU A 221 36.55 -24.15 19.10
N GLY A 222 35.85 -23.52 18.17
CA GLY A 222 34.74 -22.60 18.41
C GLY A 222 33.39 -23.30 18.63
N GLY A 223 33.25 -24.56 18.22
CA GLY A 223 32.04 -25.36 18.44
C GLY A 223 31.63 -26.19 17.22
N SER A 224 30.54 -26.93 17.34
CA SER A 224 30.03 -27.82 16.27
C SER A 224 29.44 -27.04 15.09
N ALA A 225 29.46 -27.63 13.90
CA ALA A 225 28.78 -27.08 12.72
C ALA A 225 27.26 -26.96 12.94
N ALA A 226 26.66 -27.91 13.66
CA ALA A 226 25.22 -27.94 13.89
C ALA A 226 24.69 -26.81 14.80
N THR A 227 25.59 -26.08 15.46
CA THR A 227 25.27 -24.98 16.38
C THR A 227 25.85 -23.64 15.95
N ASP A 228 26.54 -23.62 14.80
CA ASP A 228 27.22 -22.43 14.30
C ASP A 228 26.25 -21.39 13.78
N GLY A 229 26.42 -20.15 14.25
CA GLY A 229 25.59 -19.01 13.91
C GLY A 229 25.24 -18.18 15.13
N VAL A 230 24.15 -17.42 15.02
CA VAL A 230 23.75 -16.40 16.00
C VAL A 230 22.30 -16.59 16.41
N VAL A 231 21.98 -16.36 17.68
CA VAL A 231 20.60 -16.36 18.20
C VAL A 231 20.25 -14.98 18.72
N VAL A 232 19.06 -14.49 18.38
CA VAL A 232 18.58 -13.16 18.82
C VAL A 232 17.14 -13.26 19.29
N LEU A 233 16.81 -12.50 20.33
CA LEU A 233 15.45 -12.29 20.81
C LEU A 233 14.60 -11.63 19.70
N TYR A 234 13.44 -12.19 19.37
CA TYR A 234 12.57 -11.66 18.31
C TYR A 234 12.21 -10.18 18.48
N ALA A 235 12.02 -9.73 19.72
CA ALA A 235 11.70 -8.35 20.06
C ALA A 235 12.90 -7.39 19.96
N ALA A 236 14.10 -7.88 19.70
CA ALA A 236 15.32 -7.10 19.49
C ALA A 236 15.94 -7.31 18.09
N PHE A 237 15.15 -7.86 17.15
CA PHE A 237 15.59 -8.19 15.79
C PHE A 237 14.96 -7.29 14.73
N GLY A 238 15.75 -6.42 14.12
CA GLY A 238 15.34 -5.43 13.13
C GLY A 238 15.12 -4.03 13.71
N ARG A 239 14.60 -3.14 12.86
CA ARG A 239 14.25 -1.74 13.22
C ARG A 239 12.82 -1.33 12.88
N VAL A 240 12.02 -2.28 12.38
CA VAL A 240 10.58 -2.15 12.16
C VAL A 240 9.88 -3.42 12.66
N GLY A 241 8.57 -3.36 12.91
CA GLY A 241 7.78 -4.52 13.32
C GLY A 241 7.64 -4.67 14.84
N THR A 242 7.64 -5.89 15.34
CA THR A 242 7.41 -6.23 16.75
C THR A 242 8.71 -6.10 17.55
N LEU A 243 9.03 -4.87 17.95
CA LEU A 243 10.27 -4.53 18.66
C LEU A 243 10.00 -3.91 20.03
N ALA A 244 10.92 -4.13 20.97
CA ALA A 244 10.89 -3.53 22.30
C ALA A 244 12.07 -2.57 22.49
N ALA A 245 11.77 -1.30 22.76
CA ALA A 245 12.78 -0.33 23.17
C ALA A 245 13.38 -0.73 24.54
N PRO A 246 14.67 -0.45 24.80
CA PRO A 246 15.59 0.37 24.00
C PRO A 246 16.36 -0.37 22.90
N TYR A 247 16.20 -1.70 22.75
CA TYR A 247 16.94 -2.53 21.79
C TYR A 247 16.17 -2.73 20.47
N ASN A 248 15.87 -1.62 19.79
CA ASN A 248 14.97 -1.59 18.64
C ASN A 248 15.59 -0.95 17.38
N LYS A 249 16.93 -0.89 17.29
CA LYS A 249 17.64 -0.47 16.07
C LYS A 249 18.38 -1.63 15.41
N GLY A 250 18.30 -2.83 15.96
CA GLY A 250 18.90 -4.05 15.39
C GLY A 250 20.37 -4.22 15.73
N ARG A 251 20.89 -3.52 16.76
CA ARG A 251 22.31 -3.58 17.11
C ARG A 251 22.69 -4.77 17.95
N THR A 252 21.72 -5.43 18.57
CA THR A 252 21.90 -6.76 19.16
C THR A 252 22.51 -7.73 18.15
N LEU A 253 21.96 -7.85 16.94
CA LEU A 253 22.56 -8.74 15.95
C LEU A 253 23.92 -8.24 15.45
N THR A 254 24.11 -6.92 15.34
CA THR A 254 25.41 -6.32 14.98
C THR A 254 26.50 -6.76 15.96
N HIS A 255 26.22 -6.66 17.27
CA HIS A 255 27.06 -7.09 18.38
C HIS A 255 27.35 -8.60 18.34
N GLU A 256 26.31 -9.44 18.24
CA GLU A 256 26.48 -10.89 18.24
C GLU A 256 27.26 -11.39 17.01
N LEU A 257 27.07 -10.78 15.85
CA LEU A 257 27.89 -11.09 14.68
C LEU A 257 29.36 -10.69 14.88
N GLY A 258 29.65 -9.66 15.69
CA GLY A 258 31.01 -9.32 16.09
C GLY A 258 31.69 -10.51 16.76
N HIS A 259 31.02 -11.16 17.71
CA HIS A 259 31.50 -12.41 18.31
C HIS A 259 31.63 -13.55 17.31
N TRP A 260 30.67 -13.72 16.40
CA TRP A 260 30.74 -14.73 15.34
C TRP A 260 31.98 -14.54 14.44
N PHE A 261 32.43 -13.30 14.26
CA PHE A 261 33.67 -12.92 13.57
C PHE A 261 34.93 -12.91 14.47
N GLY A 262 34.82 -13.24 15.76
CA GLY A 262 35.96 -13.34 16.67
C GLY A 262 36.30 -12.07 17.47
N LEU A 263 35.41 -11.08 17.50
CA LEU A 263 35.52 -9.91 18.37
C LEU A 263 35.10 -10.24 19.80
N ARG A 264 35.77 -9.60 20.76
CA ARG A 264 35.49 -9.75 22.20
C ARG A 264 34.77 -8.51 22.70
N HIS A 265 34.13 -8.63 23.85
CA HIS A 265 33.62 -7.49 24.57
C HIS A 265 34.74 -6.51 24.88
N ILE A 266 34.47 -5.20 24.73
CA ILE A 266 35.51 -4.16 24.77
C ILE A 266 36.18 -4.03 26.15
N TRP A 267 35.49 -4.38 27.23
CA TRP A 267 36.04 -4.40 28.59
C TRP A 267 36.85 -5.67 28.92
N GLY A 268 36.85 -6.68 28.04
CA GLY A 268 37.72 -7.84 28.20
C GLY A 268 37.20 -8.99 29.07
N ASP A 269 35.93 -8.98 29.48
CA ASP A 269 35.27 -10.04 30.26
C ASP A 269 35.99 -10.38 31.60
N ASP A 270 36.63 -9.38 32.24
CA ASP A 270 37.40 -9.53 33.49
C ASP A 270 36.76 -8.83 34.70
N GLU A 271 35.51 -8.41 34.60
CA GLU A 271 34.78 -7.63 35.62
C GLU A 271 34.61 -8.38 36.95
N ASN A 272 34.76 -9.71 36.92
CA ASN A 272 34.69 -10.59 38.08
C ASN A 272 36.08 -10.96 38.66
N THR A 273 37.14 -10.30 38.21
CA THR A 273 38.51 -10.52 38.71
C THR A 273 38.93 -9.44 39.71
N SER A 274 40.05 -9.65 40.40
CA SER A 274 40.59 -8.68 41.37
C SER A 274 41.19 -7.43 40.71
N ASP A 275 41.45 -7.49 39.40
CA ASP A 275 42.00 -6.40 38.59
C ASP A 275 41.19 -6.32 37.29
N THR A 276 40.15 -5.48 37.31
CA THR A 276 39.21 -5.28 36.20
C THR A 276 39.82 -4.53 35.01
N CYS A 277 41.13 -4.27 35.03
CA CYS A 277 41.85 -3.65 33.90
C CYS A 277 42.88 -4.62 33.30
N SER A 278 42.82 -5.90 33.66
CA SER A 278 43.78 -6.92 33.27
C SER A 278 43.37 -7.69 32.01
N GLY A 279 42.08 -7.63 31.69
CA GLY A 279 41.44 -8.16 30.49
C GLY A 279 41.85 -7.42 29.23
N SER A 280 41.47 -8.00 28.09
CA SER A 280 41.70 -7.39 26.79
C SER A 280 40.70 -7.93 25.79
N ASP A 281 40.18 -7.05 24.95
CA ASP A 281 39.40 -7.41 23.76
C ASP A 281 40.30 -7.75 22.56
N TYR A 282 41.61 -7.57 22.74
CA TYR A 282 42.69 -7.78 21.77
C TYR A 282 42.59 -6.90 20.52
N ALA A 283 41.99 -5.71 20.63
CA ALA A 283 42.04 -4.62 19.67
C ALA A 283 42.85 -3.44 20.28
N ASP A 284 43.78 -2.86 19.52
CA ASP A 284 44.73 -1.88 20.07
C ASP A 284 44.17 -0.44 20.11
N ASP A 285 43.18 -0.16 19.27
CA ASP A 285 42.53 1.14 19.13
C ASP A 285 41.19 1.23 19.89
N THR A 286 40.80 0.17 20.59
CA THR A 286 39.80 0.19 21.64
C THR A 286 40.50 0.45 22.97
N PRO A 287 40.22 1.58 23.66
CA PRO A 287 40.83 1.88 24.96
C PRO A 287 40.53 0.79 25.97
N ASN A 288 41.52 0.41 26.79
CA ASN A 288 41.29 -0.53 27.88
C ASN A 288 40.18 -0.01 28.81
N GLN A 289 39.24 -0.87 29.17
CA GLN A 289 37.98 -0.48 29.81
C GLN A 289 37.68 -1.43 30.96
N ALA A 290 37.26 -0.90 32.11
CA ALA A 290 37.14 -1.69 33.34
C ALA A 290 35.87 -2.52 33.45
N ILE A 291 34.77 -2.02 32.86
CA ILE A 291 33.42 -2.54 33.03
C ILE A 291 32.65 -2.37 31.74
N GLU A 292 31.62 -3.16 31.55
CA GLU A 292 30.60 -2.90 30.55
C GLU A 292 29.73 -1.69 30.90
N HIS A 293 29.27 -0.96 29.89
CA HIS A 293 28.36 0.18 30.06
C HIS A 293 26.94 -0.16 29.62
N TYR A 294 25.95 0.46 30.25
CA TYR A 294 24.52 0.29 29.92
C TYR A 294 23.83 1.63 29.66
N GLY A 295 22.67 1.59 29.02
CA GLY A 295 21.90 2.78 28.71
C GLY A 295 22.65 3.67 27.71
N CYS A 296 22.71 4.97 27.97
CA CYS A 296 23.42 5.94 27.15
C CYS A 296 24.32 6.82 28.03
N PRO A 297 25.53 6.36 28.41
CA PRO A 297 26.45 7.12 29.26
C PRO A 297 26.83 8.47 28.65
N SER A 298 27.16 9.45 29.50
CA SER A 298 27.69 10.73 29.03
C SER A 298 29.17 10.62 28.71
N TYR A 299 29.60 11.13 27.57
CA TYR A 299 31.01 11.19 27.21
C TYR A 299 31.76 12.32 27.95
N PRO A 300 32.99 12.10 28.49
CA PRO A 300 33.71 10.82 28.55
C PRO A 300 33.41 10.00 29.82
N GLN A 301 33.58 8.69 29.75
CA GLN A 301 33.68 7.78 30.90
C GLN A 301 35.12 7.31 30.99
N VAL A 302 35.85 7.52 32.09
CA VAL A 302 37.29 7.20 32.16
C VAL A 302 37.51 6.04 33.12
N THR A 303 38.09 4.95 32.63
CA THR A 303 38.57 3.82 33.43
C THR A 303 39.98 3.41 33.00
N CYS A 304 40.60 2.45 33.68
CA CYS A 304 41.90 1.86 33.30
C CYS A 304 43.01 2.83 32.82
N SER A 305 43.04 4.05 33.37
CA SER A 305 43.97 5.12 32.98
C SER A 305 43.91 5.53 31.49
N ASN A 306 42.74 5.42 30.83
CA ASN A 306 42.54 5.72 29.40
C ASN A 306 42.11 7.17 29.09
N GLY A 307 42.27 8.10 30.06
CA GLY A 307 41.95 9.51 29.88
C GLY A 307 42.88 10.23 28.87
N PRO A 308 42.46 11.37 28.30
CA PRO A 308 41.23 12.11 28.61
C PRO A 308 39.99 11.62 27.85
N SER A 309 40.16 10.82 26.79
CA SER A 309 39.05 10.41 25.92
C SER A 309 38.13 9.36 26.55
N GLY A 310 38.66 8.50 27.41
CA GLY A 310 37.86 7.54 28.15
C GLY A 310 37.61 6.22 27.40
N ASP A 311 36.69 5.44 27.96
CA ASP A 311 36.06 4.24 27.46
C ASP A 311 35.30 4.54 26.15
N MET A 312 35.39 3.64 25.19
CA MET A 312 34.67 3.74 23.92
C MET A 312 33.31 3.03 24.04
N PHE A 313 32.47 3.49 24.97
CA PHE A 313 31.20 2.82 25.29
C PHE A 313 30.21 2.76 24.13
N MET A 314 30.45 3.55 23.08
CA MET A 314 29.64 3.57 21.87
C MET A 314 30.10 2.59 20.78
N ASP A 315 31.08 1.75 21.09
CA ASP A 315 31.46 0.60 20.27
C ASP A 315 30.33 -0.46 20.26
N TYR A 316 30.13 -1.13 19.13
CA TYR A 316 29.11 -2.19 19.04
C TYR A 316 29.38 -3.37 19.98
N MET A 317 30.60 -3.56 20.47
CA MET A 317 30.99 -4.62 21.40
C MET A 317 30.85 -4.25 22.88
N ASP A 318 30.25 -3.10 23.22
CA ASP A 318 29.79 -2.76 24.58
C ASP A 318 28.29 -3.06 24.78
N TYR A 319 27.76 -2.82 25.99
CA TYR A 319 26.40 -3.17 26.42
C TYR A 319 25.39 -2.02 26.45
N VAL A 320 25.74 -0.88 25.85
CA VAL A 320 24.85 0.27 25.76
C VAL A 320 23.57 -0.02 24.96
N ASP A 321 22.61 0.89 25.04
CA ASP A 321 21.38 0.83 24.27
C ASP A 321 21.67 0.94 22.76
N ASP A 322 20.81 0.36 21.93
CA ASP A 322 20.98 0.34 20.47
C ASP A 322 21.21 1.73 19.85
N ALA A 323 20.60 2.77 20.40
CA ALA A 323 20.77 4.15 19.93
C ALA A 323 22.14 4.76 20.29
N CYS A 324 22.88 4.12 21.19
CA CYS A 324 24.10 4.62 21.80
C CYS A 324 25.36 3.85 21.39
N MET A 325 25.25 2.87 20.48
CA MET A 325 26.36 2.21 19.81
C MET A 325 26.38 2.51 18.30
N GLN A 326 27.52 2.95 17.77
CA GLN A 326 27.61 3.47 16.40
C GLN A 326 28.91 3.15 15.63
N LEU A 327 29.86 2.41 16.20
CA LEU A 327 31.08 2.05 15.45
C LEU A 327 31.67 0.68 15.78
N PHE A 328 32.43 0.18 14.81
CA PHE A 328 33.57 -0.71 15.03
C PHE A 328 34.88 0.06 14.75
N SER A 329 35.96 -0.37 15.38
CA SER A 329 37.32 0.16 15.23
C SER A 329 38.12 -0.49 14.09
N GLY A 330 39.29 0.09 13.76
CA GLY A 330 40.23 -0.49 12.79
C GLY A 330 40.86 -1.79 13.26
N SER A 331 41.20 -1.95 14.54
CA SER A 331 41.77 -3.21 15.03
C SER A 331 40.71 -4.32 15.12
N GLN A 332 39.45 -3.97 15.39
CA GLN A 332 38.35 -4.92 15.30
C GLN A 332 38.17 -5.42 13.86
N LYS A 333 38.24 -4.51 12.87
CA LYS A 333 38.28 -4.91 11.44
C LYS A 333 39.42 -5.89 11.16
N ASP A 334 40.63 -5.60 11.61
CA ASP A 334 41.80 -6.47 11.41
C ASP A 334 41.54 -7.89 11.95
N ARG A 335 40.92 -8.01 13.13
CA ARG A 335 40.58 -9.31 13.72
C ARG A 335 39.56 -10.08 12.88
N LEU A 336 38.47 -9.42 12.48
CA LEU A 336 37.45 -10.01 11.61
C LEU A 336 38.07 -10.50 10.31
N GLN A 337 38.87 -9.65 9.66
CA GLN A 337 39.53 -9.97 8.40
C GLN A 337 40.50 -11.14 8.55
N ALA A 338 41.24 -11.22 9.67
CA ALA A 338 42.10 -12.35 9.96
C ALA A 338 41.33 -13.67 10.11
N VAL A 339 40.16 -13.67 10.77
CA VAL A 339 39.29 -14.85 10.85
C VAL A 339 38.83 -15.29 9.46
N MET A 340 38.42 -14.34 8.61
CA MET A 340 37.94 -14.64 7.25
C MET A 340 39.06 -15.10 6.30
N ALA A 341 40.28 -14.59 6.46
CA ALA A 341 41.42 -14.92 5.60
C ALA A 341 42.13 -16.22 5.99
N ALA A 342 42.06 -16.65 7.26
CA ALA A 342 42.83 -17.79 7.77
C ALA A 342 42.31 -19.19 7.35
N GLY A 343 41.34 -19.27 6.44
CA GLY A 343 40.73 -20.57 6.10
C GLY A 343 39.84 -21.13 7.22
N THR A 344 39.35 -20.27 8.11
CA THR A 344 38.54 -20.66 9.26
C THR A 344 37.26 -21.37 8.81
N PRO A 345 37.01 -22.62 9.24
CA PRO A 345 35.83 -23.38 8.86
C PRO A 345 34.54 -22.60 9.07
N ARG A 346 33.60 -22.67 8.11
CA ARG A 346 32.28 -21.98 8.16
C ARG A 346 32.33 -20.44 8.10
N ARG A 347 33.52 -19.84 8.06
CA ARG A 347 33.71 -18.39 7.87
C ARG A 347 34.24 -18.11 6.47
N SER A 348 35.46 -18.57 6.21
CA SER A 348 36.17 -18.29 4.95
C SER A 348 35.57 -19.02 3.74
N ILE A 349 34.85 -20.11 3.94
CA ILE A 349 34.20 -20.84 2.84
C ILE A 349 32.85 -20.20 2.46
N LEU A 350 32.21 -19.49 3.39
CA LEU A 350 30.90 -18.90 3.20
C LEU A 350 30.87 -17.88 2.05
N VAL A 351 31.98 -17.18 1.84
CA VAL A 351 32.16 -16.19 0.76
C VAL A 351 32.18 -16.82 -0.64
N THR A 352 32.35 -18.13 -0.74
CA THR A 352 32.25 -18.87 -2.01
C THR A 352 30.87 -19.47 -2.25
N SER A 353 29.95 -19.31 -1.28
CA SER A 353 28.61 -19.88 -1.37
C SER A 353 27.81 -19.24 -2.51
N ASN A 354 27.17 -20.09 -3.31
CA ASN A 354 26.32 -19.69 -4.43
C ASN A 354 24.83 -19.53 -4.05
N VAL A 355 24.47 -19.74 -2.78
CA VAL A 355 23.07 -19.72 -2.33
C VAL A 355 22.53 -18.31 -2.15
N ALA A 356 23.42 -17.33 -1.96
CA ALA A 356 23.17 -15.89 -1.96
C ALA A 356 22.92 -15.30 -3.35
N CYS A 357 23.24 -16.08 -4.40
CA CYS A 357 23.54 -15.63 -5.74
C CYS A 357 24.80 -14.74 -5.85
N PRO A 358 25.84 -15.16 -6.61
CA PRO A 358 27.14 -14.47 -6.61
C PRO A 358 27.15 -13.09 -7.28
N ASN A 359 28.10 -12.26 -6.83
CA ASN A 359 28.39 -10.88 -7.26
C ASN A 359 28.42 -10.67 -8.79
N GLY A 360 27.79 -9.59 -9.24
CA GLY A 360 27.80 -9.12 -10.64
C GLY A 360 26.41 -8.98 -11.28
N ILE A 361 25.35 -9.41 -10.59
CA ILE A 361 23.97 -9.28 -11.05
C ILE A 361 23.32 -8.10 -10.32
N THR A 362 23.08 -7.01 -11.04
CA THR A 362 22.15 -5.98 -10.59
C THR A 362 20.79 -6.65 -10.38
N ALA A 363 20.24 -6.56 -9.16
CA ALA A 363 18.88 -7.02 -8.91
C ALA A 363 17.95 -6.43 -9.99
N ALA A 364 17.04 -7.24 -10.52
CA ALA A 364 16.08 -6.77 -11.51
C ALA A 364 15.38 -5.51 -10.96
N THR A 365 15.28 -4.45 -11.75
CA THR A 365 14.41 -3.32 -11.43
C THR A 365 13.20 -3.39 -12.35
N ALA A 366 12.02 -3.13 -11.82
CA ALA A 366 10.82 -2.94 -12.61
C ALA A 366 10.36 -1.48 -12.51
N ALA A 367 10.09 -0.87 -13.65
CA ALA A 367 9.51 0.47 -13.75
C ALA A 367 8.44 0.49 -14.85
N ASN A 368 7.64 1.54 -14.89
CA ASN A 368 6.63 1.74 -15.92
C ASN A 368 6.62 3.20 -16.41
N SER A 369 6.01 3.43 -17.57
CA SER A 369 5.90 4.77 -18.19
C SER A 369 4.99 5.75 -17.45
N GLY A 370 4.48 5.40 -16.27
CA GLY A 370 3.60 6.22 -15.44
C GLY A 370 2.13 5.86 -15.60
N ALA A 371 1.30 6.63 -14.91
CA ALA A 371 -0.14 6.44 -14.90
C ALA A 371 -0.81 6.89 -16.22
N VAL A 372 -1.85 6.18 -16.65
CA VAL A 372 -2.56 6.43 -17.93
C VAL A 372 -4.08 6.44 -17.76
N CYS A 373 -4.79 6.89 -18.79
CA CYS A 373 -6.26 6.88 -18.85
C CYS A 373 -6.82 5.52 -19.28
N PRO A 374 -8.11 5.24 -19.03
CA PRO A 374 -8.78 4.05 -19.57
C PRO A 374 -8.61 3.96 -21.09
N GLY A 375 -8.23 2.79 -21.60
CA GLY A 375 -7.90 2.58 -23.01
C GLY A 375 -6.46 2.96 -23.40
N GLY A 376 -5.72 3.61 -22.49
CA GLY A 376 -4.34 4.03 -22.71
C GLY A 376 -3.33 2.88 -22.75
N THR A 377 -2.07 3.23 -23.00
CA THR A 377 -0.97 2.29 -23.18
C THR A 377 0.16 2.56 -22.17
N VAL A 378 0.65 1.52 -21.50
CA VAL A 378 1.76 1.60 -20.54
C VAL A 378 2.90 0.73 -21.01
N ALA A 379 4.11 1.28 -21.06
CA ALA A 379 5.31 0.49 -21.27
C ALA A 379 5.86 0.03 -19.92
N LEU A 380 6.02 -1.28 -19.75
CA LEU A 380 6.78 -1.82 -18.64
C LEU A 380 8.25 -1.87 -19.04
N THR A 381 9.11 -1.63 -18.06
CA THR A 381 10.57 -1.70 -18.24
C THR A 381 11.15 -2.59 -17.17
N ALA A 382 11.95 -3.57 -17.58
CA ALA A 382 12.76 -4.38 -16.68
C ALA A 382 14.23 -4.20 -17.02
N THR A 383 15.06 -4.07 -15.99
CA THR A 383 16.50 -4.26 -16.14
C THR A 383 16.89 -5.63 -15.61
N GLY A 384 17.92 -6.21 -16.18
CA GLY A 384 18.44 -7.53 -15.82
C GLY A 384 19.84 -7.72 -16.37
N PRO A 385 20.58 -8.74 -15.89
CA PRO A 385 21.93 -9.03 -16.37
C PRO A 385 21.91 -9.42 -17.86
N ALA A 386 23.06 -9.30 -18.53
CA ALA A 386 23.21 -9.69 -19.93
C ALA A 386 22.85 -11.18 -20.12
N GLY A 387 22.05 -11.48 -21.15
CA GLY A 387 21.58 -12.84 -21.44
C GLY A 387 20.41 -13.32 -20.58
N ALA A 388 19.76 -12.43 -19.81
CA ALA A 388 18.57 -12.78 -19.04
C ALA A 388 17.33 -13.04 -19.91
N THR A 389 16.49 -13.95 -19.45
CA THR A 389 15.10 -14.14 -19.87
C THR A 389 14.16 -13.50 -18.85
N TYR A 390 13.00 -13.05 -19.32
CA TYR A 390 12.03 -12.31 -18.52
C TYR A 390 10.71 -13.07 -18.48
N ALA A 391 9.99 -12.97 -17.37
CA ALA A 391 8.66 -13.53 -17.19
C ALA A 391 7.84 -12.58 -16.32
N TRP A 392 7.06 -11.71 -16.97
CA TRP A 392 6.09 -10.83 -16.34
C TRP A 392 4.83 -11.59 -15.95
N ALA A 393 4.29 -11.25 -14.79
CA ALA A 393 2.95 -11.59 -14.31
C ALA A 393 2.25 -10.31 -13.83
N GLY A 394 0.94 -10.21 -14.01
CA GLY A 394 0.18 -9.04 -13.59
C GLY A 394 -1.31 -9.29 -13.39
N PRO A 395 -2.08 -8.22 -13.14
CA PRO A 395 -3.53 -8.29 -12.95
C PRO A 395 -4.24 -8.95 -14.14
N ASN A 396 -5.44 -9.48 -13.89
CA ASN A 396 -6.26 -10.18 -14.89
C ASN A 396 -5.53 -11.34 -15.60
N GLY A 397 -4.60 -12.00 -14.91
CA GLY A 397 -3.85 -13.14 -15.46
C GLY A 397 -2.82 -12.76 -16.53
N TYR A 398 -2.42 -11.49 -16.62
CA TYR A 398 -1.43 -11.04 -17.59
C TYR A 398 -0.12 -11.80 -17.46
N THR A 399 0.45 -12.24 -18.59
CA THR A 399 1.80 -12.81 -18.66
C THR A 399 2.56 -12.32 -19.90
N SER A 400 3.89 -12.20 -19.83
CA SER A 400 4.75 -11.87 -20.98
C SER A 400 6.19 -12.31 -20.75
N THR A 401 6.91 -12.69 -21.81
CA THR A 401 8.34 -13.04 -21.75
C THR A 401 9.29 -11.96 -22.27
N GLN A 402 8.74 -10.84 -22.75
CA GLN A 402 9.55 -9.72 -23.23
C GLN A 402 10.19 -8.97 -22.06
N GLN A 403 11.38 -8.42 -22.27
CA GLN A 403 12.02 -7.54 -21.28
C GLN A 403 11.16 -6.30 -20.99
N ASN A 404 10.74 -5.60 -22.06
CA ASN A 404 10.00 -4.34 -21.99
C ASN A 404 8.66 -4.46 -22.73
N PRO A 405 7.67 -5.18 -22.20
CA PRO A 405 6.38 -5.33 -22.86
C PRO A 405 5.54 -4.05 -22.80
N VAL A 406 4.65 -3.90 -23.77
CA VAL A 406 3.70 -2.80 -23.86
C VAL A 406 2.29 -3.31 -23.56
N LEU A 407 1.66 -2.73 -22.54
CA LEU A 407 0.29 -3.01 -22.14
C LEU A 407 -0.65 -2.04 -22.86
N ALA A 408 -1.56 -2.55 -23.68
CA ALA A 408 -2.58 -1.73 -24.35
C ALA A 408 -3.95 -1.85 -23.67
N ASN A 409 -4.81 -0.85 -23.90
CA ASN A 409 -6.19 -0.83 -23.42
C ASN A 409 -6.32 -0.97 -21.89
N ILE A 410 -5.49 -0.24 -21.13
CA ILE A 410 -5.53 -0.30 -19.66
C ILE A 410 -6.94 0.00 -19.14
N SER A 411 -7.43 -0.84 -18.24
CA SER A 411 -8.72 -0.72 -17.55
C SER A 411 -8.51 -0.89 -16.04
N ALA A 412 -9.58 -0.70 -15.23
CA ALA A 412 -9.51 -0.94 -13.79
C ALA A 412 -9.09 -2.38 -13.44
N ALA A 413 -9.46 -3.37 -14.28
CA ALA A 413 -9.12 -4.78 -14.06
C ALA A 413 -7.65 -5.12 -14.41
N THR A 414 -7.01 -4.31 -15.25
CA THR A 414 -5.61 -4.50 -15.66
C THR A 414 -4.66 -3.53 -14.95
N ALA A 415 -5.16 -2.48 -14.30
CA ALA A 415 -4.38 -1.65 -13.39
C ALA A 415 -3.97 -2.44 -12.15
N GLY A 416 -2.82 -2.13 -11.57
CA GLY A 416 -2.29 -2.83 -10.40
C GLY A 416 -0.82 -3.22 -10.54
N THR A 417 -0.37 -4.13 -9.69
CA THR A 417 1.04 -4.49 -9.58
C THR A 417 1.43 -5.55 -10.61
N TYR A 418 2.40 -5.21 -11.45
CA TYR A 418 3.06 -6.10 -12.39
C TYR A 418 4.41 -6.53 -11.82
N THR A 419 4.66 -7.83 -11.81
CA THR A 419 5.89 -8.43 -11.28
C THR A 419 6.64 -9.11 -12.41
N VAL A 420 7.91 -8.75 -12.62
CA VAL A 420 8.81 -9.45 -13.53
C VAL A 420 9.67 -10.43 -12.75
N ARG A 421 9.81 -11.64 -13.27
CA ARG A 421 10.87 -12.58 -12.89
C ARG A 421 11.93 -12.58 -13.97
N VAL A 422 13.19 -12.41 -13.59
CA VAL A 422 14.34 -12.33 -14.50
C VAL A 422 15.22 -13.53 -14.23
N SER A 423 15.45 -14.41 -15.21
CA SER A 423 16.27 -15.63 -15.05
C SER A 423 17.46 -15.62 -16.02
N VAL A 424 18.59 -16.26 -15.69
CA VAL A 424 19.72 -16.41 -16.62
C VAL A 424 19.97 -17.90 -16.87
N THR A 425 20.14 -18.29 -18.13
CA THR A 425 20.28 -19.70 -18.55
C THR A 425 21.56 -20.37 -18.03
N THR A 426 22.49 -19.61 -17.46
CA THR A 426 23.74 -20.09 -16.84
C THR A 426 23.71 -19.88 -15.32
N GLY A 427 22.84 -20.59 -14.61
CA GLY A 427 23.01 -20.92 -13.19
C GLY A 427 23.06 -19.78 -12.15
N ALA A 428 22.41 -18.63 -12.36
CA ALA A 428 22.38 -17.55 -11.37
C ALA A 428 20.98 -16.89 -11.20
N CYS A 429 20.71 -16.40 -9.99
CA CYS A 429 19.41 -16.05 -9.38
C CYS A 429 18.27 -15.57 -10.29
N PRO A 430 17.05 -16.09 -10.09
CA PRO A 430 15.86 -15.39 -10.51
C PRO A 430 15.62 -14.15 -9.62
N GLY A 431 15.80 -12.95 -10.17
CA GLY A 431 15.38 -11.70 -9.51
C GLY A 431 13.89 -11.45 -9.77
N ALA A 432 13.11 -11.15 -8.75
CA ALA A 432 11.74 -10.65 -8.91
C ALA A 432 11.70 -9.15 -8.59
N ALA A 433 11.09 -8.36 -9.46
CA ALA A 433 10.87 -6.93 -9.26
C ALA A 433 9.45 -6.58 -9.62
N SER A 434 8.88 -5.57 -8.98
CA SER A 434 7.50 -5.17 -9.25
C SER A 434 7.37 -3.68 -9.49
N THR A 435 6.34 -3.31 -10.26
CA THR A 435 5.95 -1.93 -10.53
C THR A 435 4.43 -1.84 -10.55
N THR A 436 3.87 -0.75 -10.03
CA THR A 436 2.42 -0.55 -10.01
C THR A 436 2.00 0.37 -11.13
N VAL A 437 1.17 -0.15 -12.03
CA VAL A 437 0.53 0.63 -13.08
C VAL A 437 -0.72 1.28 -12.49
N ALA A 438 -0.66 2.60 -12.34
CA ALA A 438 -1.79 3.39 -11.88
C ALA A 438 -2.67 3.85 -13.05
N LEU A 439 -3.99 3.89 -12.82
CA LEU A 439 -4.98 4.36 -13.79
C LEU A 439 -5.54 5.70 -13.33
N PHE A 440 -5.41 6.73 -14.17
CA PHE A 440 -6.00 8.03 -13.91
C PHE A 440 -7.51 8.03 -14.23
N PRO A 441 -8.35 8.66 -13.40
CA PRO A 441 -9.76 8.91 -13.71
C PRO A 441 -9.93 9.68 -15.00
N ALA A 442 -10.69 9.11 -15.94
CA ALA A 442 -11.38 9.94 -16.92
C ALA A 442 -12.54 10.67 -16.22
N PRO A 443 -12.84 11.93 -16.59
CA PRO A 443 -14.10 12.55 -16.17
C PRO A 443 -15.30 11.69 -16.57
N PRO A 444 -16.45 11.82 -15.88
CA PRO A 444 -17.71 11.30 -16.40
C PRO A 444 -17.93 11.79 -17.84
N VAL A 445 -18.52 10.95 -18.70
CA VAL A 445 -18.88 11.38 -20.05
C VAL A 445 -20.02 12.42 -19.91
N PRO A 446 -19.84 13.66 -20.41
CA PRO A 446 -20.86 14.69 -20.28
C PRO A 446 -22.12 14.27 -21.03
N LEU A 447 -23.28 14.45 -20.40
CA LEU A 447 -24.56 14.29 -21.07
C LEU A 447 -24.95 15.64 -21.68
N LEU A 448 -24.99 15.71 -23.00
CA LEU A 448 -25.28 16.93 -23.73
C LEU A 448 -26.77 17.06 -24.02
N ALA A 449 -27.29 18.26 -23.84
CA ALA A 449 -28.63 18.66 -24.23
C ALA A 449 -28.58 19.93 -25.09
N THR A 450 -29.62 20.12 -25.88
CA THR A 450 -29.82 21.34 -26.69
C THR A 450 -31.23 21.87 -26.45
N THR A 451 -31.39 23.20 -26.45
CA THR A 451 -32.72 23.84 -26.40
C THR A 451 -33.54 23.62 -27.67
N ALA A 452 -32.89 23.25 -28.78
CA ALA A 452 -33.55 22.96 -30.05
C ALA A 452 -32.76 21.91 -30.85
N THR A 453 -33.45 20.89 -31.37
CA THR A 453 -32.86 19.85 -32.20
C THR A 453 -32.88 20.20 -33.69
N SER A 454 -33.80 21.08 -34.11
CA SER A 454 -33.87 21.67 -35.45
C SER A 454 -34.05 23.18 -35.35
N LEU A 455 -33.29 23.91 -36.17
CA LEU A 455 -33.22 25.36 -36.18
C LEU A 455 -33.20 25.91 -37.60
N CYS A 456 -33.41 27.22 -37.72
CA CYS A 456 -33.13 27.94 -38.97
C CYS A 456 -31.70 28.47 -39.00
N PRO A 457 -31.11 28.64 -40.20
CA PRO A 457 -29.75 29.16 -40.34
C PRO A 457 -29.53 30.44 -39.54
N GLY A 458 -28.48 30.46 -38.73
CA GLY A 458 -28.08 31.62 -37.91
C GLY A 458 -28.90 31.84 -36.65
N THR A 459 -29.92 31.03 -36.37
CA THR A 459 -30.65 31.08 -35.10
C THR A 459 -29.87 30.39 -33.98
N VAL A 460 -30.05 30.86 -32.75
CA VAL A 460 -29.28 30.38 -31.61
C VAL A 460 -29.88 29.12 -30.98
N ALA A 461 -29.02 28.15 -30.65
CA ALA A 461 -29.31 27.07 -29.69
C ALA A 461 -28.40 27.20 -28.49
N THR A 462 -28.90 26.88 -27.30
CA THR A 462 -28.05 26.70 -26.12
C THR A 462 -27.76 25.22 -25.95
N LEU A 463 -26.48 24.88 -25.98
CA LEU A 463 -25.97 23.56 -25.64
C LEU A 463 -25.57 23.58 -24.18
N SER A 464 -26.03 22.59 -23.42
CA SER A 464 -25.68 22.44 -22.01
C SER A 464 -25.17 21.03 -21.74
N ALA A 465 -24.21 20.94 -20.83
CA ALA A 465 -23.70 19.67 -20.34
C ALA A 465 -24.12 19.43 -18.89
N THR A 466 -24.59 18.22 -18.63
CA THR A 466 -24.90 17.71 -17.29
C THR A 466 -24.04 16.48 -17.01
N ASN A 467 -24.14 15.92 -15.79
CA ASN A 467 -23.30 14.80 -15.35
C ASN A 467 -21.79 15.16 -15.31
N LEU A 468 -21.48 16.36 -14.84
CA LEU A 468 -20.12 16.94 -14.85
C LEU A 468 -19.36 16.77 -13.53
N THR A 469 -20.07 16.39 -12.46
CA THR A 469 -19.51 16.07 -11.14
C THR A 469 -19.80 14.61 -10.82
N ALA A 470 -18.98 13.97 -9.98
CA ALA A 470 -19.27 12.61 -9.55
C ALA A 470 -20.60 12.53 -8.79
N SER A 471 -21.13 11.32 -8.67
CA SER A 471 -22.30 11.04 -7.85
C SER A 471 -22.13 11.57 -6.42
N ALA A 472 -23.24 12.00 -5.82
CA ALA A 472 -23.27 12.35 -4.40
C ALA A 472 -22.81 11.16 -3.56
N LEU A 473 -21.90 11.39 -2.62
CA LEU A 473 -21.47 10.34 -1.70
C LEU A 473 -22.59 10.05 -0.69
N PRO A 474 -22.82 8.78 -0.31
CA PRO A 474 -23.96 8.39 0.51
C PRO A 474 -23.68 8.66 1.99
N ASN A 475 -23.69 9.94 2.38
CA ASN A 475 -23.57 10.34 3.77
C ASN A 475 -24.87 10.05 4.52
N GLU A 476 -24.77 9.65 5.79
CA GLU A 476 -25.92 9.21 6.58
C GLU A 476 -25.72 9.54 8.06
N ASN A 477 -26.77 10.04 8.70
CA ASN A 477 -26.79 10.39 10.13
C ASN A 477 -27.96 9.74 10.89
N PHE A 478 -28.67 8.81 10.25
CA PHE A 478 -29.76 7.97 10.78
C PHE A 478 -30.95 8.71 11.42
N ASN A 479 -30.99 10.04 11.29
CA ASN A 479 -32.03 10.90 11.82
C ASN A 479 -33.30 10.94 10.96
N GLY A 480 -33.20 10.52 9.71
CA GLY A 480 -34.31 10.35 8.77
C GLY A 480 -34.59 8.89 8.42
N ALA A 481 -35.11 8.65 7.23
CA ALA A 481 -35.17 7.32 6.64
C ALA A 481 -33.85 7.04 5.91
N ALA A 482 -33.10 6.02 6.36
CA ALA A 482 -31.80 5.64 5.78
C ALA A 482 -31.97 4.92 4.43
N THR A 483 -32.33 5.68 3.40
CA THR A 483 -32.72 5.14 2.09
C THR A 483 -31.53 4.46 1.40
N GLY A 484 -31.73 3.21 0.97
CA GLY A 484 -30.73 2.41 0.26
C GLY A 484 -29.67 1.75 1.16
N TRP A 485 -29.66 2.06 2.46
CA TRP A 485 -28.86 1.34 3.45
C TRP A 485 -29.50 0.00 3.78
N THR A 486 -28.68 -1.06 3.81
CA THR A 486 -29.17 -2.41 4.07
C THR A 486 -28.60 -2.97 5.35
N LEU A 487 -29.49 -3.52 6.18
CA LEU A 487 -29.15 -4.21 7.42
C LEU A 487 -29.33 -5.70 7.16
N ALA A 488 -28.31 -6.50 7.41
CA ALA A 488 -28.38 -7.95 7.27
C ALA A 488 -27.86 -8.63 8.53
N ASN A 489 -28.45 -9.77 8.88
CA ASN A 489 -28.00 -10.62 9.98
C ASN A 489 -28.00 -12.08 9.52
N ALA A 490 -26.84 -12.71 9.61
CA ALA A 490 -26.61 -14.12 9.30
C ALA A 490 -26.22 -14.93 10.55
N GLY A 491 -26.41 -14.34 11.74
CA GLY A 491 -26.17 -14.96 13.04
C GLY A 491 -27.40 -15.69 13.58
N THR A 492 -27.24 -16.28 14.77
CA THR A 492 -28.32 -16.94 15.51
C THR A 492 -29.00 -16.01 16.52
N ALA A 493 -28.36 -14.89 16.88
CA ALA A 493 -28.94 -13.85 17.73
C ALA A 493 -29.90 -12.93 16.94
N PRO A 494 -31.00 -12.43 17.54
CA PRO A 494 -31.84 -11.36 16.96
C PRO A 494 -31.14 -9.98 16.93
N ALA A 495 -29.83 -9.94 17.19
CA ALA A 495 -28.94 -8.79 17.23
C ALA A 495 -28.59 -8.20 15.85
N ALA A 496 -29.58 -8.04 14.97
CA ALA A 496 -29.36 -7.33 13.71
C ALA A 496 -29.04 -5.84 13.98
N TRP A 497 -28.31 -5.20 13.08
CA TRP A 497 -28.26 -3.73 13.07
C TRP A 497 -29.69 -3.17 13.11
N GLN A 498 -29.91 -2.19 13.98
CA GLN A 498 -31.17 -1.49 14.13
C GLN A 498 -30.92 0.01 14.32
N TYR A 499 -31.89 0.83 13.94
CA TYR A 499 -31.86 2.26 14.24
C TYR A 499 -32.47 2.50 15.62
N SER A 500 -31.74 3.18 16.52
CA SER A 500 -32.13 3.35 17.93
C SER A 500 -32.12 4.83 18.35
N ALA A 501 -33.08 5.23 19.19
CA ALA A 501 -32.97 6.42 20.06
C ALA A 501 -34.01 6.42 21.20
N PRO A 502 -33.62 6.80 22.44
CA PRO A 502 -32.32 6.57 23.10
C PRO A 502 -32.16 5.08 23.50
N TYR A 503 -30.92 4.63 23.72
CA TYR A 503 -30.63 3.24 24.09
C TYR A 503 -30.23 3.11 25.55
N SER A 504 -30.81 2.14 26.27
CA SER A 504 -30.38 1.79 27.62
C SER A 504 -29.84 0.37 27.62
N TYR A 505 -28.68 0.18 28.26
CA TYR A 505 -27.97 -1.09 28.31
C TYR A 505 -27.43 -1.30 29.71
N THR A 506 -27.67 -2.47 30.30
CA THR A 506 -27.16 -2.78 31.63
C THR A 506 -26.63 -4.20 31.64
N SER A 507 -25.35 -4.34 31.97
CA SER A 507 -24.71 -5.62 32.28
C SER A 507 -23.96 -5.51 33.61
N ILE A 508 -23.37 -6.62 34.05
CA ILE A 508 -22.55 -6.65 35.26
C ILE A 508 -21.25 -5.81 35.15
N TYR A 509 -20.85 -5.44 33.94
CA TYR A 509 -19.60 -4.70 33.67
C TYR A 509 -19.82 -3.32 33.04
N LEU A 510 -21.00 -3.02 32.49
CA LEU A 510 -21.28 -1.78 31.77
C LEU A 510 -22.75 -1.37 31.92
N THR A 511 -22.97 -0.13 32.36
CA THR A 511 -24.31 0.47 32.43
C THR A 511 -24.35 1.76 31.61
N LEU A 512 -25.32 1.84 30.69
CA LEU A 512 -25.66 2.97 29.85
C LEU A 512 -27.14 3.30 30.07
N SER A 513 -27.42 4.57 30.39
CA SER A 513 -28.79 5.04 30.59
C SER A 513 -29.08 6.18 29.63
N ASN A 514 -30.15 6.05 28.83
CA ASN A 514 -30.54 7.03 27.81
C ASN A 514 -29.39 7.42 26.85
N TYR A 515 -28.58 6.45 26.46
CA TYR A 515 -27.40 6.67 25.64
C TYR A 515 -27.75 7.02 24.19
N SER A 516 -27.03 8.00 23.66
CA SER A 516 -26.98 8.37 22.25
C SER A 516 -25.58 8.87 21.93
N LEU A 517 -25.15 8.73 20.67
CA LEU A 517 -23.84 9.21 20.22
C LEU A 517 -23.79 10.74 20.12
N ASP A 518 -24.90 11.40 19.82
CA ASP A 518 -24.95 12.87 19.68
C ASP A 518 -26.28 13.49 20.16
N GLY A 519 -27.10 12.71 20.85
CA GLY A 519 -28.45 13.11 21.28
C GLY A 519 -29.54 12.78 20.27
N THR A 520 -29.21 12.15 19.14
CA THR A 520 -30.14 11.79 18.07
C THR A 520 -30.15 10.28 17.77
N ARG A 521 -30.73 9.86 16.64
CA ARG A 521 -30.86 8.44 16.24
C ARG A 521 -29.59 7.93 15.61
N PHE A 522 -29.20 6.71 15.97
CA PHE A 522 -27.98 6.07 15.46
C PHE A 522 -28.22 4.60 15.08
N ALA A 523 -27.28 3.99 14.37
CA ALA A 523 -27.31 2.56 14.07
C ALA A 523 -26.57 1.75 15.15
N LEU A 524 -27.17 0.65 15.60
CA LEU A 524 -26.68 -0.17 16.71
C LEU A 524 -26.78 -1.66 16.37
N ALA A 525 -25.72 -2.41 16.60
CA ALA A 525 -25.75 -3.87 16.71
C ALA A 525 -25.38 -4.27 18.15
N ASN A 526 -26.26 -4.97 18.86
CA ASN A 526 -26.03 -5.41 20.24
C ASN A 526 -26.08 -6.94 20.34
N SER A 527 -24.92 -7.56 20.55
CA SER A 527 -24.81 -9.01 20.65
C SER A 527 -25.37 -9.61 21.94
N ASP A 528 -25.38 -8.86 23.04
CA ASP A 528 -25.89 -9.34 24.34
C ASP A 528 -27.40 -9.62 24.28
N ALA A 529 -28.11 -8.94 23.38
CA ALA A 529 -29.55 -9.10 23.18
C ALA A 529 -29.97 -10.54 22.80
N GLY A 530 -29.04 -11.34 22.24
CA GLY A 530 -29.31 -12.75 21.93
C GLY A 530 -29.10 -13.71 23.09
N GLY A 531 -28.52 -13.26 24.21
CA GLY A 531 -28.20 -14.10 25.36
C GLY A 531 -27.04 -15.06 25.12
N GLN A 532 -26.63 -15.74 26.19
CA GLN A 532 -25.45 -16.61 26.20
C GLN A 532 -25.57 -17.73 25.15
N GLY A 533 -24.52 -17.90 24.34
CA GLY A 533 -24.45 -18.92 23.28
C GLY A 533 -25.03 -18.49 21.92
N SER A 534 -25.49 -17.24 21.80
CA SER A 534 -25.93 -16.67 20.53
C SER A 534 -24.79 -16.02 19.76
N ILE A 535 -24.81 -16.15 18.43
CA ILE A 535 -23.82 -15.56 17.53
C ILE A 535 -24.48 -14.39 16.81
N THR A 536 -23.88 -13.22 16.93
CA THR A 536 -24.16 -12.05 16.09
C THR A 536 -23.27 -12.10 14.88
N ASN A 537 -23.84 -11.96 13.68
CA ASN A 537 -23.09 -11.83 12.43
C ASN A 537 -23.84 -10.88 11.52
N THR A 538 -23.68 -9.58 11.73
CA THR A 538 -24.53 -8.55 11.14
C THR A 538 -23.72 -7.50 10.39
N THR A 539 -24.29 -6.99 9.31
CA THR A 539 -23.69 -5.95 8.47
C THR A 539 -24.65 -4.79 8.24
N LEU A 540 -24.15 -3.57 8.41
CA LEU A 540 -24.77 -2.33 7.96
C LEU A 540 -24.05 -1.94 6.68
N THR A 541 -24.74 -1.89 5.55
CA THR A 541 -24.10 -1.68 4.24
C THR A 541 -24.67 -0.43 3.57
N SER A 542 -23.77 0.40 3.03
CA SER A 542 -24.15 1.59 2.27
C SER A 542 -24.84 1.22 0.96
N PRO A 543 -25.63 2.14 0.37
CA PRO A 543 -25.96 2.07 -1.05
C PRO A 543 -24.69 1.93 -1.91
N ALA A 544 -24.85 1.40 -3.12
CA ALA A 544 -23.80 1.47 -4.13
C ALA A 544 -23.64 2.91 -4.64
N PHE A 545 -22.40 3.40 -4.72
CA PHE A 545 -22.10 4.75 -5.19
C PHE A 545 -20.88 4.75 -6.11
N SER A 546 -20.77 5.75 -6.99
CA SER A 546 -19.61 5.94 -7.85
C SER A 546 -18.60 6.86 -7.18
N THR A 547 -17.33 6.49 -7.26
CA THR A 547 -16.19 7.32 -6.83
C THR A 547 -15.40 7.85 -8.02
N GLN A 548 -15.95 7.74 -9.24
CA GLN A 548 -15.37 8.30 -10.47
C GLN A 548 -15.14 9.81 -10.34
N GLY A 549 -13.92 10.27 -10.65
CA GLY A 549 -13.55 11.68 -10.59
C GLY A 549 -13.09 12.20 -9.23
N TYR A 550 -13.14 11.39 -8.16
CA TYR A 550 -12.49 11.73 -6.89
C TYR A 550 -10.98 11.45 -6.94
N ALA A 551 -10.16 12.41 -6.51
CA ALA A 551 -8.70 12.29 -6.43
C ALA A 551 -8.25 11.65 -5.11
N ASP A 552 -9.02 11.87 -4.05
CA ASP A 552 -8.90 11.18 -2.77
C ASP A 552 -10.29 10.82 -2.24
N LEU A 553 -10.33 9.85 -1.32
CA LEU A 553 -11.56 9.46 -0.66
C LEU A 553 -11.27 9.05 0.78
N ARG A 554 -12.05 9.60 1.70
CA ARG A 554 -12.01 9.32 3.14
C ARG A 554 -13.43 9.08 3.65
N LEU A 555 -13.52 8.24 4.66
CA LEU A 555 -14.73 7.99 5.41
C LEU A 555 -14.50 8.44 6.85
N THR A 556 -15.40 9.26 7.38
CA THR A 556 -15.44 9.62 8.80
C THR A 556 -16.77 9.22 9.41
N PHE A 557 -16.77 8.73 10.64
CA PHE A 557 -18.00 8.42 11.37
C PHE A 557 -17.77 8.47 12.88
N VAL A 558 -18.84 8.66 13.64
CA VAL A 558 -18.85 8.62 15.10
C VAL A 558 -19.21 7.22 15.55
N GLN A 559 -18.55 6.70 16.57
CA GLN A 559 -18.81 5.36 17.08
C GLN A 559 -18.61 5.22 18.59
N ARG A 560 -19.33 4.23 19.14
CA ARG A 560 -19.02 3.58 20.41
C ARG A 560 -19.00 2.08 20.19
N LEU A 561 -17.83 1.49 20.34
CA LEU A 561 -17.63 0.04 20.34
C LEU A 561 -17.24 -0.38 21.74
N ALA A 562 -18.03 -1.25 22.35
CA ALA A 562 -17.60 -2.03 23.50
C ALA A 562 -17.09 -3.37 22.97
N TYR A 563 -15.77 -3.54 22.97
CA TYR A 563 -15.08 -4.65 22.34
C TYR A 563 -14.76 -5.75 23.36
N GLN A 564 -14.85 -6.99 22.92
CA GLN A 564 -14.33 -8.13 23.65
C GLN A 564 -13.46 -8.99 22.73
N ASP A 565 -12.39 -9.56 23.27
CA ASP A 565 -11.49 -10.44 22.53
C ASP A 565 -12.27 -11.58 21.85
N GLY A 566 -12.14 -11.66 20.52
CA GLY A 566 -12.87 -12.62 19.68
C GLY A 566 -13.98 -11.99 18.82
N ASP A 567 -14.39 -10.75 19.13
CA ASP A 567 -15.28 -9.98 18.24
C ASP A 567 -14.54 -9.56 16.96
N ILE A 568 -15.29 -9.47 15.86
CA ILE A 568 -14.88 -8.81 14.63
C ILE A 568 -15.70 -7.54 14.50
N ALA A 569 -15.05 -6.39 14.66
CA ALA A 569 -15.60 -5.08 14.33
C ALA A 569 -14.75 -4.47 13.21
N ALA A 570 -15.23 -4.53 11.98
CA ALA A 570 -14.48 -4.07 10.81
C ALA A 570 -15.34 -3.19 9.88
N VAL A 571 -14.67 -2.25 9.22
CA VAL A 571 -15.20 -1.57 8.03
C VAL A 571 -14.59 -2.26 6.82
N GLU A 572 -15.45 -2.68 5.90
CA GLU A 572 -15.06 -3.39 4.67
C GLU A 572 -15.58 -2.64 3.44
N ALA A 573 -14.85 -2.66 2.35
CA ALA A 573 -15.23 -2.03 1.08
C ALA A 573 -15.21 -3.03 -0.08
N SER A 574 -16.03 -2.78 -1.10
CA SER A 574 -16.22 -3.65 -2.26
C SER A 574 -16.52 -2.86 -3.53
N THR A 575 -16.05 -3.33 -4.68
CA THR A 575 -16.36 -2.75 -6.02
C THR A 575 -17.39 -3.58 -6.79
N ASP A 576 -17.66 -4.81 -6.37
CA ASP A 576 -18.58 -5.76 -7.00
C ASP A 576 -19.80 -6.11 -6.10
N GLY A 577 -19.76 -5.78 -4.81
CA GLY A 577 -20.76 -6.09 -3.81
C GLY A 577 -20.71 -7.53 -3.28
N THR A 578 -19.75 -8.33 -3.75
CA THR A 578 -19.60 -9.76 -3.42
C THR A 578 -18.27 -10.05 -2.75
N THR A 579 -17.19 -9.41 -3.20
CA THR A 579 -15.85 -9.54 -2.66
C THR A 579 -15.56 -8.32 -1.77
N TRP A 580 -15.19 -8.56 -0.51
CA TRP A 580 -15.04 -7.51 0.50
C TRP A 580 -13.63 -7.48 1.07
N ALA A 581 -13.01 -6.29 1.09
CA ALA A 581 -11.70 -6.06 1.68
C ALA A 581 -11.84 -5.20 2.94
N ALA A 582 -11.21 -5.61 4.04
CA ALA A 582 -11.17 -4.82 5.26
C ALA A 582 -10.33 -3.54 5.05
N VAL A 583 -10.93 -2.39 5.33
CA VAL A 583 -10.30 -1.06 5.24
C VAL A 583 -10.05 -0.44 6.62
N ALA A 584 -10.71 -0.94 7.66
CA ALA A 584 -10.39 -0.68 9.05
C ALA A 584 -10.85 -1.85 9.94
N SER A 585 -10.10 -2.15 10.99
CA SER A 585 -10.45 -3.15 12.00
C SER A 585 -10.24 -2.57 13.39
N TYR A 586 -11.20 -2.81 14.29
CA TYR A 586 -11.16 -2.35 15.66
C TYR A 586 -11.05 -3.55 16.60
N THR A 587 -9.99 -3.56 17.40
CA THR A 587 -9.65 -4.66 18.32
C THR A 587 -9.60 -4.18 19.78
N THR A 588 -10.15 -3.00 20.05
CA THR A 588 -10.29 -2.41 21.39
C THR A 588 -11.54 -1.55 21.42
N ASP A 589 -12.00 -1.21 22.63
CA ASP A 589 -13.04 -0.22 22.85
C ASP A 589 -12.78 1.06 22.05
N GLN A 590 -13.83 1.59 21.43
CA GLN A 590 -13.82 2.87 20.73
C GLN A 590 -14.79 3.82 21.44
N GLY A 591 -14.29 4.96 21.89
CA GLY A 591 -15.08 5.94 22.66
C GLY A 591 -15.45 5.45 24.06
N THR A 592 -16.17 6.27 24.80
CA THR A 592 -16.68 5.96 26.15
C THR A 592 -18.19 6.26 26.22
N ALA A 593 -18.81 5.99 27.37
CA ALA A 593 -20.24 6.27 27.60
C ALA A 593 -20.61 7.77 27.51
N THR A 594 -19.64 8.67 27.68
CA THR A 594 -19.85 10.14 27.66
C THR A 594 -19.08 10.83 26.54
N THR A 595 -18.14 10.14 25.89
CA THR A 595 -17.32 10.70 24.82
C THR A 595 -17.15 9.67 23.70
N PRO A 596 -18.07 9.65 22.73
CA PRO A 596 -17.94 8.82 21.54
C PRO A 596 -16.66 9.13 20.77
N ALA A 597 -16.12 8.13 20.07
CA ALA A 597 -14.94 8.30 19.24
C ALA A 597 -15.33 8.70 17.81
N THR A 598 -14.53 9.54 17.17
CA THR A 598 -14.59 9.75 15.72
C THR A 598 -13.51 8.91 15.05
N SER A 599 -13.89 8.17 14.02
CA SER A 599 -12.96 7.38 13.22
C SER A 599 -12.82 7.94 11.82
N THR A 600 -11.60 7.87 11.29
CA THR A 600 -11.25 8.29 9.93
C THR A 600 -10.58 7.13 9.22
N VAL A 601 -11.14 6.72 8.09
CA VAL A 601 -10.69 5.58 7.29
C VAL A 601 -10.32 6.08 5.89
N ALA A 602 -9.12 5.76 5.43
CA ALA A 602 -8.68 6.07 4.07
C ALA A 602 -9.26 5.05 3.09
N LEU A 603 -9.87 5.53 2.00
CA LEU A 603 -10.45 4.71 0.93
C LEU A 603 -9.71 4.93 -0.39
N SER A 604 -8.42 5.25 -0.34
CA SER A 604 -7.60 5.59 -1.52
C SER A 604 -7.54 4.47 -2.57
N ALA A 605 -7.64 3.20 -2.16
CA ALA A 605 -7.71 2.06 -3.08
C ALA A 605 -9.04 1.98 -3.86
N PHE A 606 -10.07 2.72 -3.43
CA PHE A 606 -11.42 2.69 -3.98
C PHE A 606 -11.80 4.01 -4.66
N VAL A 607 -10.84 4.90 -4.94
CA VAL A 607 -11.08 6.07 -5.79
C VAL A 607 -11.32 5.63 -7.23
N ASN A 608 -12.10 6.43 -7.96
CA ASN A 608 -12.36 6.24 -9.38
C ASN A 608 -13.00 4.89 -9.78
N GLN A 609 -13.82 4.33 -8.90
CA GLN A 609 -14.55 3.11 -9.19
C GLN A 609 -15.97 3.48 -9.66
N PRO A 610 -16.49 2.84 -10.73
CA PRO A 610 -17.86 3.07 -11.20
C PRO A 610 -18.90 2.67 -10.15
N ARG A 611 -18.51 1.79 -9.22
CA ARG A 611 -19.33 1.30 -8.12
C ARG A 611 -18.44 0.94 -6.93
N VAL A 612 -18.83 1.42 -5.76
CA VAL A 612 -18.27 1.12 -4.45
C VAL A 612 -19.43 0.87 -3.49
N GLN A 613 -19.26 -0.07 -2.57
CA GLN A 613 -20.07 -0.21 -1.37
C GLN A 613 -19.15 -0.34 -0.16
N VAL A 614 -19.57 0.22 0.98
CA VAL A 614 -18.86 0.09 2.25
C VAL A 614 -19.82 -0.49 3.29
N ARG A 615 -19.34 -1.40 4.12
CA ARG A 615 -20.12 -2.01 5.19
C ARG A 615 -19.39 -2.05 6.51
N TRP A 616 -20.14 -1.96 7.60
CA TRP A 616 -19.72 -2.20 8.96
C TRP A 616 -20.12 -3.61 9.34
N ARG A 617 -19.14 -4.47 9.58
CA ARG A 617 -19.33 -5.88 9.92
C ARG A 617 -19.07 -6.07 11.40
N TYR A 618 -20.09 -6.51 12.12
CA TYR A 618 -20.00 -6.90 13.52
C TYR A 618 -20.29 -8.39 13.66
N TYR A 619 -19.28 -9.14 14.07
CA TYR A 619 -19.41 -10.54 14.46
C TYR A 619 -19.02 -10.67 15.93
N ALA A 620 -19.87 -11.30 16.73
CA ALA A 620 -19.63 -11.47 18.16
C ALA A 620 -20.31 -12.75 18.64
N ASN A 621 -19.70 -13.44 19.60
CA ASN A 621 -20.30 -14.59 20.27
C ASN A 621 -20.66 -14.20 21.70
N TYR A 622 -21.90 -13.77 21.91
CA TYR A 622 -22.39 -13.23 23.17
C TYR A 622 -21.43 -12.19 23.80
N SER A 623 -21.31 -11.04 23.14
CA SER A 623 -20.54 -9.89 23.66
C SER A 623 -21.42 -8.65 23.84
N TYR A 624 -20.84 -7.45 23.76
CA TYR A 624 -21.51 -6.18 23.95
C TYR A 624 -22.12 -5.67 22.63
N PHE A 625 -21.72 -4.47 22.18
CA PHE A 625 -22.39 -3.79 21.08
C PHE A 625 -21.46 -2.86 20.31
N TRP A 626 -21.89 -2.52 19.11
CA TRP A 626 -21.31 -1.48 18.29
C TRP A 626 -22.38 -0.48 17.83
N ALA A 627 -22.21 0.77 18.22
CA ALA A 627 -23.01 1.91 17.79
C ALA A 627 -22.21 2.76 16.79
N VAL A 628 -22.84 3.16 15.68
CA VAL A 628 -22.26 4.04 14.66
C VAL A 628 -23.25 5.11 14.22
N ASP A 629 -22.74 6.30 13.92
CA ASP A 629 -23.53 7.45 13.48
C ASP A 629 -22.68 8.45 12.68
N ASN A 630 -23.32 9.47 12.10
CA ASN A 630 -22.69 10.58 11.39
C ASN A 630 -21.66 10.11 10.36
N ILE A 631 -22.06 9.15 9.55
CA ILE A 631 -21.25 8.59 8.46
C ILE A 631 -21.12 9.63 7.36
N GLN A 632 -19.88 10.02 7.09
CA GLN A 632 -19.52 11.02 6.11
C GLN A 632 -18.37 10.52 5.23
N PHE A 633 -18.71 10.21 3.99
CA PHE A 633 -17.75 10.08 2.91
C PHE A 633 -17.40 11.47 2.39
N SER A 634 -16.12 11.72 2.18
CA SER A 634 -15.65 12.95 1.54
C SER A 634 -14.42 12.67 0.68
N GLY A 635 -14.17 13.54 -0.28
CA GLY A 635 -13.03 13.44 -1.17
C GLY A 635 -12.84 14.71 -1.97
N SER A 636 -11.64 15.00 -2.42
CA SER A 636 -11.40 16.12 -3.33
C SER A 636 -11.72 15.75 -4.78
N GLN A 637 -12.34 16.69 -5.49
CA GLN A 637 -12.48 16.66 -6.95
C GLN A 637 -11.76 17.89 -7.50
N PRO A 638 -10.86 17.72 -8.48
CA PRO A 638 -10.32 18.86 -9.21
C PRO A 638 -11.45 19.60 -9.93
N THR A 639 -11.34 20.93 -10.08
CA THR A 639 -12.32 21.70 -10.84
C THR A 639 -12.19 21.36 -12.34
N PRO A 640 -13.27 20.96 -13.03
CA PRO A 640 -13.20 20.60 -14.45
C PRO A 640 -12.98 21.84 -15.32
N SER A 641 -12.18 21.66 -16.38
CA SER A 641 -12.09 22.56 -17.53
C SER A 641 -12.88 22.01 -18.71
N TYR A 642 -13.47 22.92 -19.48
CA TYR A 642 -14.33 22.61 -20.62
C TYR A 642 -13.70 23.14 -21.91
N ALA A 643 -13.87 22.42 -23.00
CA ALA A 643 -13.48 22.86 -24.32
C ALA A 643 -14.49 22.37 -25.37
N TRP A 644 -15.34 23.29 -25.83
CA TRP A 644 -16.19 23.04 -26.99
C TRP A 644 -15.40 23.18 -28.31
N THR A 645 -15.64 22.28 -29.24
CA THR A 645 -15.09 22.32 -30.61
C THR A 645 -16.14 21.94 -31.65
N VAL A 646 -15.94 22.40 -32.88
CA VAL A 646 -16.75 21.99 -34.04
C VAL A 646 -16.15 20.72 -34.64
N VAL A 647 -16.92 19.65 -34.73
CA VAL A 647 -16.55 18.41 -35.44
C VAL A 647 -16.85 18.57 -36.94
N SER A 648 -17.99 19.17 -37.26
CA SER A 648 -18.40 19.55 -38.61
C SER A 648 -19.42 20.70 -38.55
N GLY A 649 -19.44 21.54 -39.58
CA GLY A 649 -20.34 22.70 -39.64
C GLY A 649 -19.71 23.99 -39.11
N ASP A 650 -20.50 24.82 -38.44
CA ASP A 650 -20.15 26.17 -38.01
C ASP A 650 -20.87 26.58 -36.71
N GLY A 651 -20.84 27.88 -36.36
CA GLY A 651 -21.72 28.44 -35.33
C GLY A 651 -21.19 28.42 -33.88
N LEU A 652 -19.94 28.03 -33.64
CA LEU A 652 -19.33 28.06 -32.29
C LEU A 652 -18.84 29.47 -31.91
N PRO A 653 -19.09 29.97 -30.69
CA PRO A 653 -18.62 31.29 -30.25
C PRO A 653 -17.15 31.27 -29.83
N ALA A 654 -16.57 32.46 -29.56
CA ALA A 654 -15.18 32.61 -29.13
C ALA A 654 -14.90 32.02 -27.73
N THR A 655 -15.85 32.11 -26.79
CA THR A 655 -15.72 31.56 -25.43
C THR A 655 -16.31 30.16 -25.35
N THR A 656 -15.46 29.16 -25.15
CA THR A 656 -15.82 27.73 -25.19
C THR A 656 -15.49 26.98 -23.90
N THR A 657 -15.18 27.71 -22.82
CA THR A 657 -14.64 27.16 -21.57
C THR A 657 -15.66 26.99 -20.46
N THR A 658 -16.95 26.95 -20.81
CA THR A 658 -18.08 26.80 -19.90
C THR A 658 -18.86 25.51 -20.19
N PRO A 659 -19.56 24.94 -19.20
CA PRO A 659 -20.39 23.75 -19.40
C PRO A 659 -21.62 24.03 -20.29
N THR A 660 -21.96 25.29 -20.48
CA THR A 660 -23.05 25.77 -21.34
C THR A 660 -22.46 26.72 -22.38
N VAL A 661 -22.86 26.56 -23.65
CA VAL A 661 -22.46 27.43 -24.77
C VAL A 661 -23.66 27.74 -25.65
N THR A 662 -23.72 28.96 -26.18
CA THR A 662 -24.73 29.35 -27.18
C THR A 662 -24.10 29.29 -28.56
N VAL A 663 -24.71 28.51 -29.46
CA VAL A 663 -24.24 28.31 -30.84
C VAL A 663 -25.24 28.91 -31.83
N ALA A 664 -24.75 29.41 -32.97
CA ALA A 664 -25.56 29.99 -34.04
C ALA A 664 -25.18 29.39 -35.41
N PRO A 665 -25.50 28.11 -35.67
CA PRO A 665 -25.09 27.45 -36.91
C PRO A 665 -25.87 27.96 -38.13
N SER A 666 -25.18 28.16 -39.26
CA SER A 666 -25.84 28.42 -40.55
C SER A 666 -26.15 27.14 -41.34
N GLN A 667 -25.55 26.02 -40.94
CA GLN A 667 -25.74 24.69 -41.52
C GLN A 667 -25.78 23.60 -40.44
N THR A 668 -26.26 22.40 -40.78
CA THR A 668 -26.26 21.27 -39.84
C THR A 668 -24.85 21.03 -39.31
N SER A 669 -24.72 21.11 -37.99
CA SER A 669 -23.43 21.17 -37.30
C SER A 669 -23.36 20.16 -36.16
N VAL A 670 -22.18 19.58 -35.98
CA VAL A 670 -21.88 18.64 -34.89
C VAL A 670 -20.83 19.27 -33.99
N TYR A 671 -21.18 19.42 -32.71
CA TYR A 671 -20.31 19.99 -31.70
C TYR A 671 -19.78 18.89 -30.78
N ARG A 672 -18.56 19.04 -30.30
CA ARG A 672 -17.94 18.19 -29.28
C ARG A 672 -17.64 19.02 -28.04
N LEU A 673 -18.06 18.54 -26.88
CA LEU A 673 -17.53 19.02 -25.61
C LEU A 673 -16.44 18.06 -25.14
N THR A 674 -15.26 18.59 -24.85
CA THR A 674 -14.20 17.87 -24.14
C THR A 674 -14.14 18.40 -22.71
N VAL A 675 -14.15 17.49 -21.74
CA VAL A 675 -13.98 17.79 -20.32
C VAL A 675 -12.62 17.28 -19.89
N SER A 676 -11.87 18.09 -19.14
CA SER A 676 -10.55 17.74 -18.60
C SER A 676 -10.42 18.24 -17.17
N TYR A 677 -9.47 17.70 -16.41
CA TYR A 677 -9.17 18.16 -15.05
C TYR A 677 -7.70 18.60 -14.94
N PRO A 678 -7.40 19.71 -14.24
CA PRO A 678 -6.03 20.13 -13.98
C PRO A 678 -5.21 19.02 -13.31
N GLY A 679 -4.00 18.77 -13.83
CA GLY A 679 -3.09 17.75 -13.29
C GLY A 679 -3.45 16.30 -13.66
N VAL A 680 -4.52 16.07 -14.41
CA VAL A 680 -4.93 14.74 -14.89
C VAL A 680 -4.82 14.72 -16.42
N ALA A 681 -4.11 13.72 -16.96
CA ALA A 681 -3.93 13.60 -18.42
C ALA A 681 -5.22 13.21 -19.18
N CYS A 682 -6.27 12.81 -18.46
CA CYS A 682 -7.46 12.20 -19.03
C CYS A 682 -8.57 13.18 -19.35
N THR A 683 -9.22 12.95 -20.49
CA THR A 683 -10.36 13.72 -20.96
C THR A 683 -11.53 12.82 -21.27
N SER A 684 -12.75 13.29 -21.04
CA SER A 684 -13.96 12.68 -21.60
C SER A 684 -14.56 13.61 -22.65
N ALA A 685 -15.30 13.05 -23.60
CA ALA A 685 -15.95 13.85 -24.62
C ALA A 685 -17.30 13.27 -25.02
N ALA A 686 -18.21 14.15 -25.43
CA ALA A 686 -19.48 13.79 -26.06
C ALA A 686 -19.74 14.71 -27.25
N THR A 687 -20.57 14.24 -28.18
CA THR A 687 -20.97 15.00 -29.36
C THR A 687 -22.47 15.23 -29.38
N ILE A 688 -22.90 16.39 -29.87
CA ILE A 688 -24.31 16.73 -30.09
C ILE A 688 -24.49 17.36 -31.46
N SER A 689 -25.56 16.98 -32.15
CA SER A 689 -25.93 17.51 -33.46
C SER A 689 -27.03 18.54 -33.33
N VAL A 690 -26.87 19.66 -34.03
CA VAL A 690 -27.91 20.66 -34.24
C VAL A 690 -28.25 20.68 -35.72
N ILE A 691 -29.48 20.29 -36.05
CA ILE A 691 -29.94 20.22 -37.43
C ILE A 691 -30.37 21.62 -37.85
N VAL A 692 -29.89 22.08 -39.01
CA VAL A 692 -30.35 23.33 -39.62
C VAL A 692 -31.17 22.99 -40.84
N SER A 693 -32.44 23.40 -40.84
CA SER A 693 -33.37 23.20 -41.94
C SER A 693 -33.61 24.50 -42.67
N LEU A 694 -33.36 24.51 -43.98
CA LEU A 694 -33.77 25.63 -44.82
C LEU A 694 -35.29 25.67 -44.94
N PRO A 695 -35.90 26.87 -44.90
CA PRO A 695 -37.32 27.05 -45.16
C PRO A 695 -37.76 26.37 -46.47
N THR A 696 -38.54 25.30 -46.37
CA THR A 696 -39.19 24.66 -47.52
C THR A 696 -40.68 24.63 -47.29
N TRP A 697 -41.45 25.14 -48.25
CA TRP A 697 -42.89 25.15 -48.15
C TRP A 697 -43.44 23.71 -48.18
N ASN A 698 -44.28 23.38 -47.21
CA ASN A 698 -44.98 22.10 -47.13
C ASN A 698 -46.51 22.26 -47.02
N GLY A 699 -47.01 23.47 -46.74
CA GLY A 699 -48.45 23.78 -46.68
C GLY A 699 -49.24 23.01 -45.61
N THR A 700 -48.58 22.42 -44.62
CA THR A 700 -49.19 21.45 -43.70
C THR A 700 -50.25 22.06 -42.79
N ALA A 701 -50.13 23.35 -42.42
CA ALA A 701 -51.16 24.05 -41.66
C ALA A 701 -52.45 24.29 -42.47
N GLY A 702 -52.42 24.09 -43.79
CA GLY A 702 -53.60 24.04 -44.65
C GLY A 702 -54.27 25.38 -44.94
N ASN A 703 -53.76 26.48 -44.41
CA ASN A 703 -54.33 27.83 -44.61
C ASN A 703 -53.66 28.64 -45.72
N GLY A 704 -52.56 28.14 -46.31
CA GLY A 704 -51.82 28.83 -47.37
C GLY A 704 -51.10 30.11 -46.93
N ASN A 705 -51.13 30.49 -45.65
CA ASN A 705 -50.58 31.76 -45.17
C ASN A 705 -49.04 31.70 -45.12
N TRP A 706 -48.35 32.58 -45.86
CA TRP A 706 -46.88 32.68 -45.86
C TRP A 706 -46.27 32.81 -44.46
N TYR A 707 -46.92 33.61 -43.60
CA TYR A 707 -46.41 33.94 -42.26
C TYR A 707 -46.71 32.86 -41.22
N ASP A 708 -47.50 31.85 -41.57
CA ASP A 708 -47.73 30.72 -40.67
C ASP A 708 -46.54 29.76 -40.74
N ALA A 709 -45.79 29.68 -39.63
CA ALA A 709 -44.66 28.78 -39.49
C ALA A 709 -45.04 27.30 -39.71
N GLY A 710 -46.30 26.91 -39.46
CA GLY A 710 -46.81 25.56 -39.69
C GLY A 710 -46.88 25.15 -41.18
N ASN A 711 -46.71 26.09 -42.11
CA ASN A 711 -46.62 25.80 -43.55
C ASN A 711 -45.18 25.63 -44.06
N TRP A 712 -44.17 25.86 -43.22
CA TRP A 712 -42.75 25.76 -43.58
C TRP A 712 -42.07 24.61 -42.83
N THR A 713 -41.12 23.94 -43.47
CA THR A 713 -40.13 23.12 -42.75
C THR A 713 -39.12 24.04 -42.08
N GLY A 714 -39.07 24.03 -40.74
CA GLY A 714 -38.16 24.89 -39.98
C GLY A 714 -38.83 26.19 -39.54
N CYS A 715 -38.72 27.25 -40.34
CA CYS A 715 -39.27 28.57 -40.01
C CYS A 715 -39.77 29.32 -41.24
N VAL A 716 -40.49 30.42 -40.99
CA VAL A 716 -40.85 31.40 -42.02
C VAL A 716 -39.57 32.05 -42.56
N PRO A 717 -39.39 32.14 -43.89
CA PRO A 717 -38.26 32.83 -44.51
C PRO A 717 -38.13 34.28 -44.03
N THR A 718 -36.89 34.77 -44.04
CA THR A 718 -36.54 36.16 -43.72
C THR A 718 -35.55 36.68 -44.74
N ARG A 719 -35.21 37.97 -44.69
CA ARG A 719 -34.21 38.61 -45.57
C ARG A 719 -32.84 37.92 -45.63
N SER A 720 -32.50 37.07 -44.65
CA SER A 720 -31.23 36.33 -44.57
C SER A 720 -31.34 34.84 -44.90
N LEU A 721 -32.55 34.32 -45.16
CA LEU A 721 -32.79 32.89 -45.38
C LEU A 721 -33.22 32.60 -46.80
N ASP A 722 -32.62 31.59 -47.41
CA ASP A 722 -33.13 31.04 -48.66
C ASP A 722 -34.37 30.19 -48.39
N ALA A 723 -35.29 30.18 -49.34
CA ALA A 723 -36.51 29.40 -49.25
C ALA A 723 -36.77 28.60 -50.52
N THR A 724 -37.43 27.46 -50.37
CA THR A 724 -37.87 26.63 -51.50
C THR A 724 -39.38 26.42 -51.47
N ILE A 725 -40.05 26.58 -52.61
CA ILE A 725 -41.45 26.19 -52.79
C ILE A 725 -41.45 25.04 -53.80
N PRO A 726 -41.61 23.78 -53.37
CA PRO A 726 -41.55 22.63 -54.28
C PRO A 726 -42.81 22.54 -55.15
N ALA A 727 -42.72 21.84 -56.28
CA ALA A 727 -43.87 21.51 -57.13
C ALA A 727 -44.59 20.24 -56.63
N GLY A 728 -45.81 20.00 -57.13
CA GLY A 728 -46.53 18.75 -56.92
C GLY A 728 -47.06 18.52 -55.50
N LEU A 729 -47.12 19.57 -54.67
CA LEU A 729 -47.72 19.48 -53.34
C LEU A 729 -49.22 19.21 -53.43
N SER A 730 -49.71 18.30 -52.58
CA SER A 730 -51.13 18.04 -52.37
C SER A 730 -51.77 18.98 -51.34
N THR A 731 -50.95 19.79 -50.68
CA THR A 731 -51.34 20.81 -49.71
C THR A 731 -51.42 22.19 -50.36
N PRO A 732 -52.09 23.17 -49.73
CA PRO A 732 -52.17 24.52 -50.27
C PRO A 732 -50.80 25.17 -50.46
N TYR A 733 -50.66 25.85 -51.59
CA TYR A 733 -49.50 26.67 -51.93
C TYR A 733 -49.51 28.01 -51.18
N PRO A 734 -48.35 28.67 -51.04
CA PRO A 734 -48.26 29.93 -50.31
C PRO A 734 -49.07 31.05 -50.97
N THR A 735 -49.73 31.82 -50.12
CA THR A 735 -50.48 33.03 -50.44
C THR A 735 -50.00 34.17 -49.55
N ILE A 736 -49.64 35.30 -50.16
CA ILE A 736 -49.37 36.57 -49.50
C ILE A 736 -50.56 37.49 -49.78
N SER A 737 -51.29 37.87 -48.73
CA SER A 737 -52.51 38.70 -48.84
C SER A 737 -52.34 40.10 -48.25
N SER A 738 -51.37 40.28 -47.35
CA SER A 738 -51.04 41.55 -46.69
C SER A 738 -49.64 41.47 -46.05
N GLY A 739 -49.10 42.61 -45.59
CA GLY A 739 -47.77 42.68 -44.98
C GLY A 739 -46.62 42.55 -45.98
N THR A 740 -45.40 42.44 -45.44
CA THR A 740 -44.17 42.26 -46.23
C THR A 740 -43.54 40.91 -45.88
N ALA A 741 -43.55 39.98 -46.84
CA ALA A 741 -42.83 38.73 -46.78
C ALA A 741 -41.38 38.96 -47.20
N GLU A 742 -40.42 38.44 -46.46
CA GLU A 742 -38.99 38.63 -46.78
C GLU A 742 -38.33 37.29 -47.08
N VAL A 743 -37.41 37.26 -48.05
CA VAL A 743 -36.61 36.07 -48.36
C VAL A 743 -35.25 36.51 -48.94
N ARG A 744 -34.17 35.79 -48.60
CA ARG A 744 -32.88 35.98 -49.26
C ARG A 744 -32.97 35.53 -50.71
N SER A 745 -32.91 34.24 -50.99
CA SER A 745 -33.13 33.70 -52.34
C SER A 745 -34.30 32.74 -52.34
N LEU A 746 -35.15 32.79 -53.37
CA LEU A 746 -36.34 31.95 -53.48
C LEU A 746 -36.20 30.98 -54.65
N THR A 747 -36.19 29.68 -54.36
CA THR A 747 -36.31 28.61 -55.38
C THR A 747 -37.77 28.19 -55.48
N GLN A 748 -38.48 28.70 -56.48
CA GLN A 748 -39.90 28.45 -56.67
C GLN A 748 -40.15 27.47 -57.81
N GLN A 749 -40.56 26.25 -57.46
CA GLN A 749 -41.04 25.22 -58.39
C GLN A 749 -42.57 25.11 -58.39
N GLY A 750 -43.22 25.46 -57.28
CA GLY A 750 -44.67 25.47 -57.11
C GLY A 750 -45.35 26.83 -57.34
N LEU A 751 -46.67 26.88 -57.13
CA LEU A 751 -47.44 28.12 -57.17
C LEU A 751 -47.08 29.02 -55.98
N LEU A 752 -46.96 30.33 -56.19
CA LEU A 752 -46.96 31.35 -55.14
C LEU A 752 -47.99 32.41 -55.55
N THR A 753 -49.00 32.66 -54.71
CA THR A 753 -50.08 33.59 -55.02
C THR A 753 -49.93 34.87 -54.20
N MET A 754 -50.05 36.03 -54.85
CA MET A 754 -49.99 37.33 -54.18
C MET A 754 -51.31 38.07 -54.39
N THR A 755 -52.25 37.88 -53.46
CA THR A 755 -53.56 38.56 -53.50
C THR A 755 -53.52 39.98 -52.92
N GLY A 756 -52.43 40.32 -52.23
CA GLY A 756 -52.07 41.64 -51.70
C GLY A 756 -50.65 41.59 -51.09
N GLY A 757 -50.23 42.61 -50.33
CA GLY A 757 -48.92 42.64 -49.67
C GLY A 757 -47.72 42.72 -50.61
N GLU A 758 -46.51 42.53 -50.07
CA GLU A 758 -45.24 42.62 -50.81
C GLU A 758 -44.32 41.44 -50.49
N LEU A 759 -43.55 40.97 -51.48
CA LEU A 759 -42.45 40.02 -51.32
C LEU A 759 -41.13 40.76 -51.55
N ASP A 760 -40.38 40.98 -50.48
CA ASP A 760 -39.03 41.52 -50.51
C ASP A 760 -38.01 40.40 -50.73
N LEU A 761 -37.39 40.40 -51.91
CA LEU A 761 -36.34 39.48 -52.33
C LEU A 761 -34.97 40.16 -52.18
N TYR A 762 -34.05 39.57 -51.43
CA TYR A 762 -32.72 40.15 -51.15
C TYR A 762 -31.56 39.50 -51.94
N GLY A 763 -31.83 38.39 -52.63
CA GLY A 763 -30.95 37.60 -53.48
C GLY A 763 -31.66 37.20 -54.77
N ASP A 764 -31.47 35.96 -55.24
CA ASP A 764 -32.01 35.50 -56.52
C ASP A 764 -33.38 34.80 -56.38
N HIS A 765 -34.24 34.98 -57.39
CA HIS A 765 -35.46 34.19 -57.59
C HIS A 765 -35.26 33.24 -58.77
N THR A 766 -35.38 31.94 -58.50
CA THR A 766 -35.08 30.86 -59.44
C THR A 766 -36.19 29.81 -59.46
N GLY A 767 -36.19 28.91 -60.46
CA GLY A 767 -37.18 27.83 -60.60
C GLY A 767 -38.19 28.04 -61.74
N SER A 768 -39.13 27.10 -61.90
CA SER A 768 -40.12 27.07 -62.99
C SER A 768 -41.58 27.18 -62.53
N GLY A 769 -41.82 27.48 -61.26
CA GLY A 769 -43.16 27.62 -60.70
C GLY A 769 -43.87 28.92 -61.11
N THR A 770 -45.21 28.91 -61.04
CA THR A 770 -46.02 30.08 -61.38
C THR A 770 -46.08 31.07 -60.22
N LEU A 771 -45.63 32.31 -60.43
CA LEU A 771 -45.88 33.43 -59.54
C LEU A 771 -47.16 34.16 -59.98
N ALA A 772 -48.26 34.00 -59.24
CA ALA A 772 -49.56 34.60 -59.56
C ALA A 772 -49.70 35.96 -58.86
N LEU A 773 -49.40 37.04 -59.58
CA LEU A 773 -49.53 38.42 -59.10
C LEU A 773 -50.97 38.91 -59.29
N GLY A 774 -51.72 39.02 -58.19
CA GLY A 774 -53.00 39.71 -58.12
C GLY A 774 -52.79 41.20 -57.79
N ALA A 775 -53.15 41.61 -56.57
CA ALA A 775 -52.94 42.99 -56.08
C ALA A 775 -51.66 43.19 -55.25
N GLY A 776 -50.78 42.18 -55.16
CA GLY A 776 -49.49 42.26 -54.44
C GLY A 776 -48.31 42.69 -55.32
N THR A 777 -47.17 43.01 -54.69
CA THR A 777 -45.93 43.46 -55.35
C THR A 777 -44.73 42.57 -55.01
N VAL A 778 -43.74 42.51 -55.90
CA VAL A 778 -42.42 41.93 -55.58
C VAL A 778 -41.40 43.04 -55.68
N ALA A 779 -40.54 43.15 -54.66
CA ALA A 779 -39.49 44.15 -54.62
C ALA A 779 -38.13 43.50 -54.41
N THR A 780 -37.16 43.94 -55.20
CA THR A 780 -35.76 43.55 -55.08
C THR A 780 -35.05 44.50 -54.12
N ARG A 781 -34.53 43.97 -53.01
CA ARG A 781 -33.96 44.72 -51.87
C ARG A 781 -32.49 44.39 -51.60
N GLY A 782 -31.86 43.57 -52.44
CA GLY A 782 -30.46 43.14 -52.31
C GLY A 782 -29.45 44.24 -52.61
N THR A 783 -28.24 44.09 -52.07
CA THR A 783 -27.13 45.05 -52.26
C THR A 783 -26.23 44.73 -53.46
N GLY A 784 -26.46 43.60 -54.14
CA GLY A 784 -25.78 43.17 -55.36
C GLY A 784 -26.75 42.92 -56.52
N PRO A 785 -26.27 42.54 -57.71
CA PRO A 785 -27.14 42.14 -58.83
C PRO A 785 -28.08 41.01 -58.41
N GLN A 786 -29.37 41.16 -58.71
CA GLN A 786 -30.41 40.17 -58.40
C GLN A 786 -31.09 39.72 -59.66
N SER A 787 -31.28 38.41 -59.78
CA SER A 787 -32.03 37.80 -60.86
C SER A 787 -33.49 37.66 -60.44
N LEU A 788 -34.39 38.36 -61.12
CA LEU A 788 -35.83 38.11 -61.06
C LEU A 788 -36.21 37.38 -62.35
N ARG A 789 -36.63 36.12 -62.25
CA ARG A 789 -37.12 35.42 -63.43
C ARG A 789 -38.55 35.86 -63.71
N ALA A 790 -38.78 36.36 -64.93
CA ALA A 790 -40.07 36.88 -65.40
C ALA A 790 -41.16 35.80 -65.45
#